data_AF-A0A953Y3K3-F1
#
_entry.id   AF-A0A953Y3K3-F1
#
_cell.length_a   1.000
_cell.length_b   1.000
_cell.length_c   1.000
_cell.angle_alpha   90.00
_cell.angle_beta   90.00
_cell.angle_gamma   90.00
#
_symmetry.space_group_name_H-M   'P 1'
#
loop_
_entity.id
_entity.type
_entity.pdbx_description
1 polymer ?
#
loop_
_entity_poly.entity_id
_entity_poly.type
_entity_poly.pdbx_seq_one_letter_code
_entity_poly.pdbx_strand_id
1 'polypeptide(L)'
;MSSSVVEIARKEIVEILRDRRSLYVLLLLPIALYPVIVIGTTFLATIQIRKLNQQTHPVWVEGWDELPDELQRLLSEPLPEEQDDDLKRGRQLQLRLSAPPGPKGQAGEQVVRDGVAYEELSPEDYYGQALANDAVRAVIRGAPSLVHLDPHAVPKVEVLYNGGIDASNLARKRISAALALYSEAVVAKRVDAAGLPDTTLTPFVTEAVDRGREGAMLGRLLGALLVVLALTGAFYPALDLGAGEKERGTLETLLLAPISRGSVALGKFWAVFAISLVVALLNLLSLGVTFAFSAGSVPGMSFSVDVASLAACFFVLVPLVAMFSALSLATSTYAASYKEGQAYLTPLMILGTLPPLAAALPGLQLNLPLSLAPVLGASLLIKGIFAGTAHLIHGVLVFGSNLVYALVAVRWVASLYDREEVLWRPAAAKAPDLLGLRREGPVGGVPSMPQALALAVVVLCLQFFAGAKAQQASLIAGLVFTLVALVAGSSVGYAWWLRCDLRKTFAWRAPPAWAWPAALLLGLGALAINLDLGYVQQGWLPGRTPEEIVALQEVTDELSALPWPALLLLIAALPAVTEELCFRGFLLQGLRGEVSGKLAIVISALVFAAVHLDPSRLFPQFFAGCLAGALVIRTRSLWPAMLLHFVHNGTLLGLESLDPETAKALVAADGLPSWTLRLSGWGCAALGGALCLVCARRPRSAG
;
A
#
# COMPACT_ATOMS: atom_id res chain seq x y z
N MET A 1 -21.37 34.12 9.91
CA MET A 1 -22.30 33.27 9.12
C MET A 1 -23.64 34.00 9.07
N SER A 2 -24.34 34.01 7.94
CA SER A 2 -25.71 34.56 7.87
C SER A 2 -26.66 33.71 8.73
N SER A 3 -27.73 34.30 9.27
CA SER A 3 -28.74 33.59 10.07
C SER A 3 -29.30 32.37 9.33
N SER A 4 -29.52 32.51 8.02
CA SER A 4 -30.06 31.45 7.16
C SER A 4 -29.17 30.21 7.09
N VAL A 5 -27.84 30.34 7.07
CA VAL A 5 -26.92 29.17 7.03
C VAL A 5 -27.05 28.34 8.31
N VAL A 6 -27.15 29.02 9.46
CA VAL A 6 -27.28 28.37 10.77
C VAL A 6 -28.64 27.67 10.90
N GLU A 7 -29.71 28.31 10.43
CA GLU A 7 -31.06 27.71 10.43
C GLU A 7 -31.13 26.45 9.56
N ILE A 8 -30.55 26.49 8.35
CA ILE A 8 -30.48 25.33 7.46
C ILE A 8 -29.66 24.23 8.13
N ALA A 9 -28.46 24.53 8.61
CA ALA A 9 -27.62 23.53 9.28
C ALA A 9 -28.36 22.89 10.46
N ARG A 10 -29.08 23.68 11.26
CA ARG A 10 -29.89 23.17 12.38
C ARG A 10 -31.02 22.25 11.90
N LYS A 11 -31.75 22.62 10.85
CA LYS A 11 -32.80 21.79 10.23
C LYS A 11 -32.22 20.44 9.79
N GLU A 12 -31.12 20.46 9.04
CA GLU A 12 -30.49 19.23 8.51
C GLU A 12 -29.96 18.34 9.64
N ILE A 13 -29.32 18.92 10.66
CA ILE A 13 -28.84 18.16 11.82
C ILE A 13 -30.01 17.47 12.54
N VAL A 14 -31.12 18.18 12.76
CA VAL A 14 -32.28 17.61 13.44
C VAL A 14 -32.91 16.47 12.63
N GLU A 15 -32.95 16.57 11.30
CA GLU A 15 -33.46 15.50 10.45
C GLU A 15 -32.59 14.25 10.50
N ILE A 16 -31.27 14.40 10.42
CA ILE A 16 -30.34 13.26 10.52
C ILE A 16 -30.43 12.61 11.92
N LEU A 17 -30.55 13.41 12.98
CA LEU A 17 -30.71 12.89 14.35
C LEU A 17 -32.06 12.18 14.58
N ARG A 18 -33.06 12.41 13.73
CA ARG A 18 -34.36 11.69 13.82
C ARG A 18 -34.31 10.32 13.15
N ASP A 19 -33.41 10.11 12.20
CA ASP A 19 -33.22 8.81 11.57
C ASP A 19 -32.41 7.87 12.47
N ARG A 20 -33.13 7.10 13.29
CA ARG A 20 -32.55 6.11 14.20
C ARG A 20 -31.66 5.10 13.48
N ARG A 21 -32.05 4.66 12.26
CA ARG A 21 -31.28 3.66 11.51
C ARG A 21 -29.93 4.23 11.10
N SER A 22 -29.92 5.45 10.58
CA SER A 22 -28.69 6.15 10.23
C SER A 22 -27.82 6.41 11.46
N LEU A 23 -28.40 6.79 12.61
CA LEU A 23 -27.63 6.96 13.85
C LEU A 23 -27.01 5.65 14.36
N TYR A 24 -27.71 4.52 14.29
CA TYR A 24 -27.15 3.22 14.68
C TYR A 24 -25.94 2.85 13.83
N VAL A 25 -26.04 3.01 12.51
CA VAL A 25 -24.95 2.70 11.57
C VAL A 25 -23.79 3.68 11.69
N LEU A 26 -24.09 4.97 11.90
CA LEU A 26 -23.11 6.05 11.93
C LEU A 26 -22.35 6.15 13.25
N LEU A 27 -23.03 5.95 14.38
CA LEU A 27 -22.47 6.16 15.72
C LEU A 27 -22.21 4.84 16.44
N LEU A 28 -23.24 3.99 16.55
CA LEU A 28 -23.17 2.83 17.45
C LEU A 28 -22.30 1.70 16.90
N LEU A 29 -22.40 1.42 15.60
CA LEU A 29 -21.67 0.33 14.97
C LEU A 29 -20.13 0.53 15.04
N PRO A 30 -19.56 1.69 14.66
CA PRO A 30 -18.12 1.89 14.77
C PRO A 30 -17.63 1.87 16.22
N ILE A 31 -18.33 2.56 17.14
CA ILE A 31 -17.96 2.61 18.56
C ILE A 31 -17.94 1.21 19.20
N ALA A 32 -18.91 0.35 18.89
CA ALA A 32 -19.03 -0.97 19.50
C ALA A 32 -18.13 -2.02 18.84
N LEU A 33 -17.93 -1.96 17.53
CA LEU A 33 -17.23 -3.00 16.77
C LEU A 33 -15.76 -3.11 17.18
N TYR A 34 -15.07 -1.99 17.43
CA TYR A 34 -13.64 -2.01 17.73
C TYR A 34 -13.27 -2.56 19.11
N PRO A 35 -13.92 -2.15 20.22
CA PRO A 35 -13.73 -2.82 21.49
C PRO A 35 -13.96 -4.33 21.37
N VAL A 36 -14.99 -4.75 20.64
CA VAL A 36 -15.28 -6.17 20.43
C VAL A 36 -14.18 -6.87 19.63
N ILE A 37 -13.68 -6.28 18.56
CA ILE A 37 -12.58 -6.86 17.77
C ILE A 37 -11.29 -6.91 18.57
N VAL A 38 -10.88 -5.81 19.23
CA VAL A 38 -9.64 -5.75 19.98
C VAL A 38 -9.70 -6.69 21.18
N ILE A 39 -10.73 -6.56 22.04
CA ILE A 39 -10.89 -7.44 23.20
C ILE A 39 -11.06 -8.89 22.75
N GLY A 40 -11.86 -9.14 21.70
CA GLY A 40 -12.08 -10.47 21.17
C GLY A 40 -10.82 -11.12 20.61
N THR A 41 -10.02 -10.40 19.82
CA THR A 41 -8.76 -10.93 19.26
C THR A 41 -7.72 -11.14 20.36
N THR A 42 -7.57 -10.21 21.31
CA THR A 42 -6.67 -10.38 22.46
C THR A 42 -7.09 -11.55 23.34
N PHE A 43 -8.39 -11.70 23.61
CA PHE A 43 -8.94 -12.82 24.38
C PHE A 43 -8.73 -14.16 23.67
N LEU A 44 -9.02 -14.23 22.38
CA LEU A 44 -8.77 -15.42 21.56
C LEU A 44 -7.28 -15.78 21.53
N ALA A 45 -6.39 -14.80 21.35
CA ALA A 45 -4.94 -14.99 21.41
C ALA A 45 -4.51 -15.53 22.79
N THR A 46 -5.06 -14.99 23.88
CA THR A 46 -4.75 -15.44 25.24
C THR A 46 -5.24 -16.87 25.48
N ILE A 47 -6.45 -17.21 25.01
CA ILE A 47 -6.96 -18.59 25.07
C ILE A 47 -6.07 -19.53 24.26
N GLN A 48 -5.67 -19.13 23.06
CA GLN A 48 -4.83 -19.93 22.18
C GLN A 48 -3.46 -20.21 22.83
N ILE A 49 -2.84 -19.20 23.43
CA ILE A 49 -1.59 -19.36 24.19
C ILE A 49 -1.79 -20.27 25.40
N ARG A 50 -2.87 -20.08 26.18
CA ARG A 50 -3.16 -20.95 27.34
C ARG A 50 -3.35 -22.41 26.92
N LYS A 51 -4.06 -22.65 25.80
CA LYS A 51 -4.21 -23.99 25.23
C LYS A 51 -2.86 -24.58 24.81
N LEU A 52 -2.00 -23.78 24.17
CA LEU A 52 -0.66 -24.22 23.78
C LEU A 52 0.20 -24.58 25.01
N ASN A 53 0.16 -23.77 26.08
CA ASN A 53 0.95 -24.03 27.29
C ASN A 53 0.45 -25.24 28.11
N GLN A 54 -0.83 -25.61 27.98
CA GLN A 54 -1.40 -26.80 28.63
C GLN A 54 -1.13 -28.11 27.86
N GLN A 55 -0.71 -28.01 26.60
CA GLN A 55 -0.39 -29.17 25.78
C GLN A 55 1.10 -29.50 25.88
N THR A 56 1.41 -30.80 25.92
CA THR A 56 2.78 -31.27 25.81
C THR A 56 3.20 -31.33 24.33
N HIS A 57 4.28 -30.65 23.99
CA HIS A 57 4.77 -30.53 22.62
C HIS A 57 5.93 -31.51 22.37
N PRO A 58 5.79 -32.49 21.47
CA PRO A 58 6.85 -33.45 21.18
C PRO A 58 8.06 -32.75 20.53
N VAL A 59 9.24 -32.95 21.11
CA VAL A 59 10.52 -32.43 20.62
C VAL A 59 11.51 -33.59 20.58
N TRP A 60 12.17 -33.76 19.44
CA TRP A 60 13.24 -34.76 19.32
C TRP A 60 14.60 -34.15 19.60
N VAL A 61 15.43 -34.90 20.31
CA VAL A 61 16.80 -34.48 20.66
C VAL A 61 17.74 -35.63 20.33
N GLU A 62 18.68 -35.41 19.40
CA GLU A 62 19.71 -36.40 19.09
C GLU A 62 20.58 -36.68 20.32
N GLY A 63 20.77 -37.96 20.68
CA GLY A 63 21.54 -38.34 21.87
C GLY A 63 20.97 -37.80 23.18
N TRP A 64 19.64 -37.71 23.30
CA TRP A 64 18.95 -37.26 24.52
C TRP A 64 19.53 -37.88 25.81
N ASP A 65 19.73 -39.20 25.81
CA ASP A 65 20.22 -39.95 26.97
C ASP A 65 21.70 -39.68 27.31
N GLU A 66 22.45 -39.08 26.38
CA GLU A 66 23.87 -38.75 26.53
C GLU A 66 24.08 -37.30 27.00
N LEU A 67 23.04 -36.48 27.01
CA LEU A 67 23.15 -35.05 27.35
C LEU A 67 23.51 -34.82 28.82
N PRO A 68 24.23 -33.73 29.14
CA PRO A 68 24.50 -33.35 30.53
C PRO A 68 23.21 -33.10 31.33
N ASP A 69 23.16 -33.57 32.58
CA ASP A 69 21.99 -33.49 33.47
C ASP A 69 21.42 -32.06 33.59
N GLU A 70 22.30 -31.06 33.61
CA GLU A 70 21.94 -29.64 33.69
C GLU A 70 21.15 -29.18 32.45
N LEU A 71 21.58 -29.60 31.26
CA LEU A 71 20.88 -29.28 30.01
C LEU A 71 19.57 -30.08 29.88
N GLN A 72 19.57 -31.36 30.28
CA GLN A 72 18.35 -32.16 30.33
C GLN A 72 17.29 -31.51 31.23
N ARG A 73 17.71 -30.98 32.39
CA ARG A 73 16.83 -30.26 33.31
C ARG A 73 16.29 -28.96 32.70
N LEU A 74 17.15 -28.13 32.10
CA LEU A 74 16.76 -26.88 31.45
C LEU A 74 15.82 -27.08 30.26
N LEU A 75 15.89 -28.22 29.57
CA LEU A 75 14.97 -28.57 28.48
C LEU A 75 13.64 -29.11 29.01
N SER A 76 13.65 -29.86 30.12
CA SER A 76 12.47 -30.56 30.66
C SER A 76 11.61 -29.72 31.60
N GLU A 77 12.21 -28.84 32.40
CA GLU A 77 11.51 -28.03 33.41
C GLU A 77 11.18 -26.63 32.88
N PRO A 78 10.05 -25.99 33.24
CA PRO A 78 9.78 -24.59 32.89
C PRO A 78 10.95 -23.67 33.29
N LEU A 79 11.35 -22.77 32.40
CA LEU A 79 12.47 -21.85 32.68
C LEU A 79 12.03 -20.71 33.61
N PRO A 80 12.96 -20.11 34.39
CA PRO A 80 12.69 -18.94 35.21
C PRO A 80 12.10 -17.77 34.40
N GLU A 81 11.18 -17.02 35.02
CA GLU A 81 10.58 -15.83 34.42
C GLU A 81 11.62 -14.72 34.26
N GLU A 82 11.63 -14.09 33.09
CA GLU A 82 12.50 -12.97 32.75
C GLU A 82 11.65 -11.72 32.49
N GLN A 83 12.24 -10.52 32.56
CA GLN A 83 11.48 -9.27 32.38
C GLN A 83 10.97 -9.07 30.94
N ASP A 84 11.65 -9.63 29.93
CA ASP A 84 11.34 -9.45 28.50
C ASP A 84 10.10 -10.28 28.03
N ASP A 85 9.04 -9.57 27.62
CA ASP A 85 7.70 -10.12 27.35
C ASP A 85 7.62 -11.05 26.13
N ASP A 86 8.49 -10.88 25.13
CA ASP A 86 8.50 -11.74 23.93
C ASP A 86 9.08 -13.15 24.22
N LEU A 87 9.88 -13.27 25.28
CA LEU A 87 10.49 -14.52 25.76
C LEU A 87 9.63 -15.23 26.82
N LYS A 88 8.82 -14.50 27.61
CA LYS A 88 7.89 -15.07 28.60
C LYS A 88 6.96 -16.12 28.01
N ARG A 89 6.44 -15.87 26.79
CA ARG A 89 5.46 -16.74 26.13
C ARG A 89 6.03 -18.12 25.79
N GLY A 90 7.32 -18.22 25.46
CA GLY A 90 7.97 -19.48 25.08
C GLY A 90 8.49 -20.28 26.26
N ARG A 91 8.94 -19.62 27.33
CA ARG A 91 9.63 -20.25 28.48
C ARG A 91 8.75 -21.20 29.31
N GLN A 92 7.43 -21.05 29.26
CA GLN A 92 6.46 -21.88 29.98
C GLN A 92 5.89 -23.07 29.17
N LEU A 93 6.35 -23.26 27.93
CA LEU A 93 5.87 -24.35 27.08
C LEU A 93 6.31 -25.71 27.66
N GLN A 94 5.37 -26.65 27.82
CA GLN A 94 5.69 -28.00 28.25
C GLN A 94 6.18 -28.82 27.05
N LEU A 95 7.44 -29.25 27.09
CA LEU A 95 8.05 -30.07 26.05
C LEU A 95 8.01 -31.55 26.47
N ARG A 96 7.65 -32.44 25.54
CA ARG A 96 7.83 -33.88 25.67
C ARG A 96 9.07 -34.27 24.87
N LEU A 97 10.17 -34.48 25.56
CA LEU A 97 11.48 -34.74 24.97
C LEU A 97 11.66 -36.25 24.76
N SER A 98 12.17 -36.64 23.60
CA SER A 98 12.57 -38.01 23.33
C SER A 98 13.71 -38.06 22.31
N ALA A 99 14.48 -39.14 22.30
CA ALA A 99 15.36 -39.42 21.17
C ALA A 99 14.52 -39.57 19.88
N PRO A 100 15.02 -39.09 18.72
CA PRO A 100 14.37 -39.39 17.45
C PRO A 100 14.33 -40.91 17.26
N PRO A 101 13.24 -41.48 16.74
CA PRO A 101 13.24 -42.86 16.30
C PRO A 101 14.32 -42.99 15.22
N GLY A 102 15.44 -43.64 15.53
CA GLY A 102 16.52 -43.75 14.56
C GLY A 102 16.01 -44.40 13.26
N PRO A 103 16.57 -44.05 12.09
CA PRO A 103 16.31 -44.81 10.86
C PRO A 103 16.85 -46.22 11.07
N LYS A 104 16.00 -47.16 11.49
CA LYS A 104 16.40 -48.54 11.71
C LYS A 104 16.62 -49.19 10.36
N GLY A 105 17.86 -49.20 9.91
CA GLY A 105 18.33 -50.20 8.97
C GLY A 105 18.33 -51.57 9.65
N GLN A 106 17.29 -52.37 9.41
CA GLN A 106 17.36 -53.83 9.29
C GLN A 106 16.23 -54.26 8.36
N ALA A 107 16.61 -54.86 7.24
CA ALA A 107 15.72 -55.32 6.19
C ALA A 107 14.60 -56.23 6.72
N GLY A 108 13.35 -55.93 6.36
CA GLY A 108 12.34 -56.96 6.16
C GLY A 108 11.11 -56.99 7.06
N GLU A 109 10.69 -55.89 7.71
CA GLU A 109 9.34 -55.84 8.30
C GLU A 109 8.67 -54.46 8.13
N GLN A 110 7.61 -54.42 7.32
CA GLN A 110 6.79 -53.22 7.11
C GLN A 110 6.09 -52.80 8.41
N VAL A 111 6.64 -51.81 9.10
CA VAL A 111 5.92 -51.15 10.19
C VAL A 111 5.11 -49.99 9.62
N VAL A 112 3.89 -50.29 9.18
CA VAL A 112 2.88 -49.27 8.88
C VAL A 112 2.26 -48.83 10.21
N ARG A 113 2.46 -47.56 10.60
CA ARG A 113 1.62 -46.88 11.58
C ARG A 113 1.17 -45.53 11.03
N ASP A 114 -0.13 -45.30 11.13
CA ASP A 114 -0.82 -44.08 10.68
C ASP A 114 -0.61 -43.72 9.20
N GLY A 115 -0.46 -44.73 8.34
CA GLY A 115 -0.53 -44.59 6.88
C GLY A 115 0.71 -44.02 6.18
N VAL A 116 1.85 -43.89 6.87
CA VAL A 116 3.10 -43.38 6.27
C VAL A 116 4.20 -44.45 6.33
N ALA A 117 4.86 -44.70 5.19
CA ALA A 117 6.00 -45.62 5.07
C ALA A 117 7.32 -44.82 5.11
N TYR A 118 8.26 -45.23 5.97
CA TYR A 118 9.45 -44.45 6.35
C TYR A 118 10.79 -45.01 5.81
N GLU A 119 10.81 -45.74 4.68
CA GLU A 119 11.97 -46.57 4.33
C GLU A 119 13.08 -45.94 3.45
N GLU A 120 13.00 -44.70 2.96
CA GLU A 120 14.02 -44.21 1.99
C GLU A 120 14.28 -42.69 2.04
N LEU A 121 14.57 -42.13 3.21
CA LEU A 121 14.82 -40.70 3.36
C LEU A 121 16.19 -40.42 3.98
N SER A 122 16.90 -39.43 3.46
CA SER A 122 18.07 -38.88 4.14
C SER A 122 17.64 -38.35 5.53
N PRO A 123 18.51 -38.31 6.55
CA PRO A 123 18.16 -37.78 7.86
C PRO A 123 17.55 -36.36 7.81
N GLU A 124 17.93 -35.55 6.81
CA GLU A 124 17.37 -34.22 6.56
C GLU A 124 15.92 -34.28 6.08
N ASP A 125 15.62 -35.19 5.15
CA ASP A 125 14.26 -35.38 4.65
C ASP A 125 13.34 -36.03 5.70
N TYR A 126 13.89 -36.88 6.58
CA TYR A 126 13.15 -37.51 7.69
C TYR A 126 12.66 -36.47 8.71
N TYR A 127 13.55 -35.61 9.21
CA TYR A 127 13.16 -34.56 10.15
C TYR A 127 12.27 -33.51 9.49
N GLY A 128 12.54 -33.17 8.21
CA GLY A 128 11.70 -32.28 7.42
C GLY A 128 10.26 -32.78 7.30
N GLN A 129 10.07 -34.07 7.00
CA GLN A 129 8.73 -34.68 6.93
C GLN A 129 8.04 -34.79 8.29
N ALA A 130 8.78 -35.12 9.36
CA ALA A 130 8.21 -35.18 10.70
C ALA A 130 7.72 -33.80 11.18
N LEU A 131 8.43 -32.73 10.82
CA LEU A 131 8.02 -31.34 11.06
C LEU A 131 6.89 -30.87 10.14
N ALA A 132 6.83 -31.37 8.89
CA ALA A 132 5.77 -31.07 7.94
C ALA A 132 4.44 -31.75 8.29
N ASN A 133 4.50 -32.99 8.78
CA ASN A 133 3.34 -33.80 9.19
C ASN A 133 2.88 -33.52 10.63
N ASP A 134 3.48 -32.54 11.30
CA ASP A 134 3.20 -32.15 12.69
C ASP A 134 3.38 -33.27 13.73
N ALA A 135 4.20 -34.28 13.41
CA ALA A 135 4.56 -35.37 14.33
C ALA A 135 5.47 -34.89 15.46
N VAL A 136 6.28 -33.86 15.19
CA VAL A 136 7.15 -33.16 16.15
C VAL A 136 7.08 -31.65 15.97
N ARG A 137 7.28 -30.91 17.06
CA ARG A 137 7.29 -29.44 17.06
C ARG A 137 8.69 -28.87 16.85
N ALA A 138 9.75 -29.58 17.21
CA ALA A 138 11.12 -29.19 16.93
C ALA A 138 12.06 -30.41 16.99
N VAL A 139 13.21 -30.30 16.33
CA VAL A 139 14.30 -31.30 16.41
C VAL A 139 15.61 -30.59 16.72
N ILE A 140 16.35 -31.09 17.72
CA ILE A 140 17.69 -30.61 18.06
C ILE A 140 18.72 -31.57 17.48
N ARG A 141 19.56 -31.08 16.56
CA ARG A 141 20.66 -31.81 15.93
C ARG A 141 22.02 -31.38 16.46
N GLY A 142 22.96 -32.31 16.49
CA GLY A 142 24.33 -32.05 16.96
C GLY A 142 24.46 -31.93 18.48
N ALA A 143 23.40 -32.23 19.23
CA ALA A 143 23.38 -32.19 20.69
C ALA A 143 24.43 -33.09 21.40
N PRO A 144 24.85 -34.26 20.87
CA PRO A 144 25.93 -35.06 21.50
C PRO A 144 27.28 -34.33 21.58
N SER A 145 27.53 -33.33 20.73
CA SER A 145 28.74 -32.51 20.81
C SER A 145 28.79 -31.62 22.06
N LEU A 146 27.67 -31.51 22.80
CA LEU A 146 27.57 -30.74 24.04
C LEU A 146 28.00 -31.51 25.31
N VAL A 147 28.27 -32.82 25.18
CA VAL A 147 28.67 -33.70 26.28
C VAL A 147 30.13 -33.47 26.68
N HIS A 148 31.00 -33.29 25.69
CA HIS A 148 32.43 -32.99 25.88
C HIS A 148 32.79 -31.70 25.14
N LEU A 149 32.65 -30.58 25.84
CA LEU A 149 32.92 -29.26 25.28
C LEU A 149 34.41 -28.92 25.32
N ASP A 150 35.08 -29.09 24.18
CA ASP A 150 36.45 -28.61 23.96
C ASP A 150 36.51 -27.08 24.16
N PRO A 151 37.47 -26.54 24.94
CA PRO A 151 37.72 -25.10 25.03
C PRO A 151 38.11 -24.44 23.70
N HIS A 152 38.63 -25.19 22.74
CA HIS A 152 39.17 -24.69 21.47
C HIS A 152 38.25 -24.93 20.26
N ALA A 153 37.14 -25.64 20.42
CA ALA A 153 36.17 -25.89 19.35
C ALA A 153 34.78 -25.37 19.73
N VAL A 154 34.08 -24.77 18.76
CA VAL A 154 32.69 -24.31 18.93
C VAL A 154 31.76 -25.35 18.31
N PRO A 155 31.04 -26.15 19.10
CA PRO A 155 30.11 -27.13 18.57
C PRO A 155 28.93 -26.42 17.89
N LYS A 156 28.51 -26.94 16.73
CA LYS A 156 27.33 -26.44 16.02
C LYS A 156 26.10 -27.25 16.45
N VAL A 157 25.10 -26.57 16.98
CA VAL A 157 23.80 -27.15 17.36
C VAL A 157 22.71 -26.51 16.50
N GLU A 158 21.90 -27.32 15.84
CA GLU A 158 20.84 -26.86 14.96
C GLU A 158 19.47 -27.18 15.56
N VAL A 159 18.56 -26.21 15.55
CA VAL A 159 17.16 -26.39 15.98
C VAL A 159 16.29 -26.30 14.74
N LEU A 160 15.84 -27.46 14.25
CA LEU A 160 14.91 -27.56 13.13
C LEU A 160 13.48 -27.34 13.64
N TYR A 161 12.71 -26.53 12.92
CA TYR A 161 11.34 -26.16 13.28
C TYR A 161 10.53 -25.79 12.03
N ASN A 162 9.21 -25.84 12.13
CA ASN A 162 8.29 -25.42 11.09
C ASN A 162 7.80 -23.99 11.36
N GLY A 163 8.31 -23.02 10.60
CA GLY A 163 7.96 -21.61 10.75
C GLY A 163 6.49 -21.28 10.49
N GLY A 164 5.74 -22.17 9.81
CA GLY A 164 4.31 -22.01 9.56
C GLY A 164 3.41 -22.40 10.74
N ILE A 165 3.97 -22.92 11.84
CA ILE A 165 3.22 -23.41 12.99
C ILE A 165 3.61 -22.65 14.25
N ASP A 166 2.64 -22.00 14.91
CA ASP A 166 2.87 -21.21 16.13
C ASP A 166 3.50 -22.02 17.27
N ALA A 167 3.03 -23.25 17.50
CA ALA A 167 3.56 -24.16 18.51
C ALA A 167 5.03 -24.53 18.27
N SER A 168 5.42 -24.72 17.00
CA SER A 168 6.78 -25.04 16.60
C SER A 168 7.72 -23.83 16.77
N ASN A 169 7.25 -22.64 16.39
CA ASN A 169 7.95 -21.38 16.66
C ASN A 169 8.18 -21.15 18.15
N LEU A 170 7.19 -21.47 18.98
CA LEU A 170 7.26 -21.33 20.43
C LEU A 170 8.22 -22.35 21.06
N ALA A 171 8.18 -23.61 20.59
CA ALA A 171 9.11 -24.66 20.99
C ALA A 171 10.56 -24.30 20.63
N ARG A 172 10.80 -23.76 19.43
CA ARG A 172 12.12 -23.24 19.04
C ARG A 172 12.60 -22.17 20.02
N LYS A 173 11.78 -21.15 20.32
CA LYS A 173 12.13 -20.10 21.28
C LYS A 173 12.47 -20.69 22.66
N ARG A 174 11.69 -21.66 23.14
CA ARG A 174 11.90 -22.37 24.41
C ARG A 174 13.22 -23.13 24.46
N ILE A 175 13.56 -23.83 23.38
CA ILE A 175 14.79 -24.62 23.23
C ILE A 175 15.99 -23.68 23.14
N SER A 176 15.93 -22.64 22.30
CA SER A 176 17.01 -21.65 22.18
C SER A 176 17.30 -20.96 23.51
N ALA A 177 16.27 -20.65 24.31
CA ALA A 177 16.44 -20.09 25.65
C ALA A 177 17.15 -21.07 26.61
N ALA A 178 16.81 -22.36 26.59
CA ALA A 178 17.50 -23.36 27.42
C ALA A 178 18.96 -23.55 27.00
N LEU A 179 19.23 -23.58 25.69
CA LEU A 179 20.60 -23.69 25.17
C LEU A 179 21.43 -22.45 25.53
N ALA A 180 20.84 -21.25 25.52
CA ALA A 180 21.50 -20.02 25.96
C ALA A 180 21.86 -20.06 27.45
N LEU A 181 20.91 -20.44 28.32
CA LEU A 181 21.17 -20.59 29.76
C LEU A 181 22.23 -21.65 30.07
N TYR A 182 22.21 -22.78 29.33
CA TYR A 182 23.26 -23.79 29.47
C TYR A 182 24.62 -23.26 29.00
N SER A 183 24.66 -22.52 27.88
CA SER A 183 25.87 -21.86 27.41
C SER A 183 26.43 -20.88 28.45
N GLU A 184 25.58 -20.06 29.07
CA GLU A 184 25.96 -19.15 30.15
C GLU A 184 26.54 -19.90 31.35
N ALA A 185 25.91 -21.01 31.77
CA ALA A 185 26.39 -21.84 32.88
C ALA A 185 27.76 -22.49 32.59
N VAL A 186 27.97 -23.00 31.37
CA VAL A 186 29.27 -23.55 30.94
C VAL A 186 30.34 -22.47 30.91
N VAL A 187 29.99 -21.29 30.41
CA VAL A 187 30.89 -20.14 30.32
C VAL A 187 31.29 -19.65 31.71
N ALA A 188 30.36 -19.57 32.67
CA ALA A 188 30.65 -19.23 34.06
C ALA A 188 31.64 -20.21 34.69
N LYS A 189 31.41 -21.52 34.56
CA LYS A 189 32.33 -22.57 35.06
C LYS A 189 33.75 -22.45 34.48
N ARG A 190 33.87 -22.08 33.20
CA ARG A 190 35.16 -21.89 32.51
C ARG A 190 35.90 -20.65 33.03
N VAL A 191 35.19 -19.57 33.32
CA VAL A 191 35.75 -18.33 33.88
C VAL A 191 36.22 -18.53 35.32
N ASP A 192 35.42 -19.20 36.14
CA ASP A 192 35.80 -19.59 37.51
C ASP A 192 37.06 -20.46 37.51
N ALA A 193 37.12 -21.48 36.65
CA ALA A 193 38.28 -22.35 36.51
C ALA A 193 39.55 -21.61 36.04
N ALA A 194 39.39 -20.51 35.31
CA ALA A 194 40.48 -19.64 34.86
C ALA A 194 40.88 -18.57 35.90
N GLY A 195 40.16 -18.47 37.04
CA GLY A 195 40.40 -17.47 38.07
C GLY A 195 40.13 -16.02 37.62
N LEU A 196 39.32 -15.85 36.58
CA LEU A 196 38.98 -14.55 36.02
C LEU A 196 37.74 -14.00 36.74
N PRO A 197 37.68 -12.70 37.07
CA PRO A 197 36.49 -12.13 37.70
C PRO A 197 35.30 -12.11 36.73
N ASP A 198 34.07 -12.26 37.24
CA ASP A 198 32.81 -12.27 36.46
C ASP A 198 32.64 -11.07 35.52
N THR A 199 33.26 -9.94 35.87
CA THR A 199 33.31 -8.72 35.05
C THR A 199 34.08 -8.88 33.74
N THR A 200 34.83 -9.97 33.55
CA THR A 200 35.61 -10.24 32.33
C THR A 200 34.73 -10.52 31.13
N LEU A 201 33.58 -11.17 31.33
CA LEU A 201 32.64 -11.51 30.26
C LEU A 201 31.48 -10.53 30.11
N THR A 202 31.13 -9.83 31.19
CA THR A 202 30.04 -8.85 31.22
C THR A 202 30.57 -7.47 31.64
N PRO A 203 31.49 -6.88 30.86
CA PRO A 203 32.16 -5.63 31.24
C PRO A 203 31.20 -4.44 31.36
N PHE A 204 30.02 -4.53 30.74
CA PHE A 204 28.91 -3.60 30.89
C PHE A 204 27.59 -4.34 30.68
N VAL A 205 26.56 -3.90 31.37
CA VAL A 205 25.17 -4.32 31.13
C VAL A 205 24.51 -3.23 30.30
N THR A 206 24.03 -3.58 29.12
CA THR A 206 23.22 -2.67 28.31
C THR A 206 21.77 -2.79 28.74
N GLU A 207 21.23 -1.73 29.31
CA GLU A 207 19.78 -1.59 29.48
C GLU A 207 19.20 -0.90 28.25
N ALA A 208 18.60 -1.67 27.35
CA ALA A 208 17.87 -1.13 26.21
C ALA A 208 16.48 -0.67 26.68
N VAL A 209 16.36 0.61 27.00
CA VAL A 209 15.06 1.21 27.37
C VAL A 209 14.30 1.54 26.07
N ASP A 210 13.41 0.64 25.66
CA ASP A 210 12.53 0.88 24.53
C ASP A 210 11.49 1.95 24.88
N ARG A 211 11.64 3.14 24.31
CA ARG A 211 10.71 4.27 24.49
C ARG A 211 9.79 4.49 23.30
N GLY A 212 9.78 3.62 22.29
CA GLY A 212 9.16 3.93 21.00
C GLY A 212 8.48 2.79 20.25
N ARG A 213 8.85 1.52 20.45
CA ARG A 213 8.36 0.40 19.63
C ARG A 213 6.87 0.14 19.81
N GLU A 214 6.39 0.22 21.05
CA GLU A 214 4.99 0.00 21.39
C GLU A 214 4.08 1.14 20.88
N GLY A 215 4.49 2.39 21.09
CA GLY A 215 3.80 3.57 20.57
C GLY A 215 3.82 3.66 19.04
N ALA A 216 4.90 3.20 18.39
CA ALA A 216 5.02 3.19 16.94
C ALA A 216 4.11 2.15 16.26
N MET A 217 3.92 0.95 16.85
CA MET A 217 3.00 -0.05 16.30
C MET A 217 1.55 0.42 16.42
N LEU A 218 1.19 0.98 17.58
CA LEU A 218 -0.12 1.61 17.78
C LEU A 218 -0.32 2.79 16.83
N GLY A 219 0.63 3.70 16.73
CA GLY A 219 0.55 4.85 15.84
C GLY A 219 0.30 4.49 14.37
N ARG A 220 0.89 3.38 13.89
CA ARG A 220 0.67 2.89 12.50
C ARG A 220 -0.78 2.47 12.28
N LEU A 221 -1.32 1.61 13.15
CA LEU A 221 -2.68 1.08 12.99
C LEU A 221 -3.74 2.13 13.32
N LEU A 222 -3.55 2.88 14.40
CA LEU A 222 -4.50 3.86 14.90
C LEU A 222 -4.55 5.11 14.05
N GLY A 223 -3.39 5.61 13.59
CA GLY A 223 -3.34 6.73 12.66
C GLY A 223 -4.07 6.43 11.37
N ALA A 224 -3.88 5.24 10.81
CA ALA A 224 -4.60 4.82 9.63
C ALA A 224 -6.11 4.71 9.89
N LEU A 225 -6.49 4.06 10.99
CA LEU A 225 -7.88 3.78 11.33
C LEU A 225 -8.69 5.07 11.61
N LEU A 226 -8.16 6.00 12.41
CA LEU A 226 -8.85 7.24 12.76
C LEU A 226 -9.19 8.07 11.52
N VAL A 227 -8.31 8.09 10.53
CA VAL A 227 -8.54 8.80 9.28
C VAL A 227 -9.60 8.12 8.41
N VAL A 228 -9.57 6.79 8.32
CA VAL A 228 -10.63 6.02 7.63
C VAL A 228 -11.99 6.23 8.30
N LEU A 229 -12.03 6.34 9.63
CA LEU A 229 -13.26 6.60 10.38
C LEU A 229 -13.78 8.03 10.20
N ALA A 230 -12.89 9.01 10.12
CA ALA A 230 -13.26 10.37 9.77
C ALA A 230 -13.91 10.43 8.37
N LEU A 231 -13.39 9.64 7.43
CA LEU A 231 -13.92 9.52 6.07
C LEU A 231 -15.29 8.82 6.04
N THR A 232 -15.46 7.68 6.74
CA THR A 232 -16.75 6.97 6.78
C THR A 232 -17.84 7.78 7.50
N GLY A 233 -17.48 8.58 8.50
CA GLY A 233 -18.40 9.47 9.22
C GLY A 233 -19.05 10.55 8.35
N ALA A 234 -18.45 10.92 7.22
CA ALA A 234 -19.02 11.86 6.25
C ALA A 234 -19.92 11.19 5.20
N PHE A 235 -19.75 9.88 4.98
CA PHE A 235 -20.35 9.15 3.86
C PHE A 235 -21.88 9.20 3.87
N TYR A 236 -22.53 8.70 4.93
CA TYR A 236 -23.99 8.59 4.99
C TYR A 236 -24.70 9.95 5.11
N PRO A 237 -24.25 10.89 5.98
CA PRO A 237 -24.88 12.21 6.06
C PRO A 237 -24.81 12.98 4.73
N ALA A 238 -23.68 12.90 4.02
CA ALA A 238 -23.54 13.54 2.72
C ALA A 238 -24.38 12.84 1.62
N LEU A 239 -24.50 11.51 1.68
CA LEU A 239 -25.31 10.76 0.74
C LEU A 239 -26.79 11.15 0.86
N ASP A 240 -27.29 11.23 2.09
CA ASP A 240 -28.67 11.58 2.37
C ASP A 240 -29.01 13.04 2.03
N LEU A 241 -28.17 14.00 2.44
CA LEU A 241 -28.41 15.43 2.20
C LEU A 241 -28.17 15.87 0.74
N GLY A 242 -27.42 15.10 -0.04
CA GLY A 242 -27.14 15.36 -1.45
C GLY A 242 -28.09 14.60 -2.37
N ALA A 243 -27.71 13.37 -2.74
CA ALA A 243 -28.48 12.53 -3.65
C ALA A 243 -29.83 12.08 -3.07
N GLY A 244 -29.89 11.81 -1.76
CA GLY A 244 -31.11 11.35 -1.09
C GLY A 244 -32.25 12.37 -1.15
N GLU A 245 -31.98 13.62 -0.77
CA GLU A 245 -32.99 14.68 -0.87
C GLU A 245 -33.45 14.98 -2.30
N LYS A 246 -32.55 14.82 -3.26
CA LYS A 246 -32.82 15.01 -4.68
C LYS A 246 -33.71 13.89 -5.24
N GLU A 247 -33.44 12.64 -4.86
CA GLU A 247 -34.30 11.50 -5.20
C GLU A 247 -35.70 11.65 -4.59
N ARG A 248 -35.81 12.24 -3.40
CA ARG A 248 -37.08 12.49 -2.71
C ARG A 248 -37.87 13.70 -3.25
N GLY A 249 -37.28 14.54 -4.12
CA GLY A 249 -37.91 15.77 -4.58
C GLY A 249 -37.97 16.89 -3.52
N THR A 250 -37.22 16.75 -2.43
CA THR A 250 -37.24 17.71 -1.30
C THR A 250 -36.29 18.89 -1.50
N LEU A 251 -35.25 18.72 -2.32
CA LEU A 251 -34.26 19.75 -2.62
C LEU A 251 -34.90 20.92 -3.41
N GLU A 252 -35.83 20.61 -4.31
CA GLU A 252 -36.60 21.53 -5.13
C GLU A 252 -37.41 22.49 -4.26
N THR A 253 -38.04 21.96 -3.20
CA THR A 253 -38.83 22.75 -2.25
C THR A 253 -37.95 23.76 -1.51
N LEU A 254 -36.74 23.35 -1.12
CA LEU A 254 -35.77 24.21 -0.43
C LEU A 254 -35.23 25.32 -1.35
N LEU A 255 -35.07 25.05 -2.64
CA LEU A 255 -34.60 26.02 -3.64
C LEU A 255 -35.67 27.05 -4.06
N LEU A 256 -36.95 26.79 -3.77
CA LEU A 256 -38.05 27.75 -3.95
C LEU A 256 -38.16 28.75 -2.79
N ALA A 257 -37.56 28.44 -1.64
CA ALA A 257 -37.52 29.37 -0.52
C ALA A 257 -36.65 30.60 -0.87
N PRO A 258 -36.93 31.79 -0.30
CA PRO A 258 -36.19 33.03 -0.59
C PRO A 258 -34.82 33.07 0.09
N ILE A 259 -33.99 32.05 -0.15
CA ILE A 259 -32.65 31.84 0.40
C ILE A 259 -31.64 31.67 -0.73
N SER A 260 -30.44 32.25 -0.58
CA SER A 260 -29.40 32.10 -1.59
C SER A 260 -28.94 30.63 -1.70
N ARG A 261 -28.69 30.15 -2.92
CA ARG A 261 -28.19 28.78 -3.18
C ARG A 261 -26.88 28.46 -2.43
N GLY A 262 -25.98 29.45 -2.32
CA GLY A 262 -24.75 29.33 -1.53
C GLY A 262 -24.99 29.16 -0.02
N SER A 263 -26.07 29.74 0.54
CA SER A 263 -26.44 29.52 1.95
C SER A 263 -26.98 28.11 2.18
N VAL A 264 -27.71 27.54 1.20
CA VAL A 264 -28.14 26.13 1.24
C VAL A 264 -26.93 25.20 1.22
N ALA A 265 -26.01 25.42 0.27
CA ALA A 265 -24.78 24.63 0.15
C ALA A 265 -23.95 24.65 1.45
N LEU A 266 -23.72 25.84 2.02
CA LEU A 266 -22.97 25.99 3.27
C LEU A 266 -23.71 25.40 4.48
N GLY A 267 -25.04 25.55 4.56
CA GLY A 267 -25.85 24.98 5.63
C GLY A 267 -25.75 23.46 5.67
N LYS A 268 -25.88 22.83 4.50
CA LYS A 268 -25.70 21.37 4.34
C LYS A 268 -24.28 20.93 4.68
N PHE A 269 -23.26 21.66 4.22
CA PHE A 269 -21.88 21.37 4.57
C PHE A 269 -21.65 21.39 6.08
N TRP A 270 -22.11 22.45 6.78
CA TRP A 270 -21.96 22.55 8.22
C TRP A 270 -22.71 21.45 8.98
N ALA A 271 -23.86 21.00 8.46
CA ALA A 271 -24.59 19.87 9.02
C ALA A 271 -23.82 18.56 8.91
N VAL A 272 -23.33 18.21 7.71
CA VAL A 272 -22.48 17.03 7.51
C VAL A 272 -21.24 17.12 8.40
N PHE A 273 -20.53 18.25 8.35
CA PHE A 273 -19.30 18.46 9.12
C PHE A 273 -19.52 18.30 10.63
N ALA A 274 -20.56 18.91 11.20
CA ALA A 274 -20.83 18.82 12.62
C ALA A 274 -21.09 17.38 13.07
N ILE A 275 -21.89 16.64 12.30
CA ILE A 275 -22.21 15.25 12.60
C ILE A 275 -20.97 14.38 12.47
N SER A 276 -20.21 14.52 11.38
CA SER A 276 -18.98 13.76 11.16
C SER A 276 -17.91 14.08 12.22
N LEU A 277 -17.87 15.31 12.74
CA LEU A 277 -16.97 15.70 13.81
C LEU A 277 -17.34 15.03 15.14
N VAL A 278 -18.63 14.94 15.46
CA VAL A 278 -19.13 14.18 16.62
C VAL A 278 -18.78 12.70 16.49
N VAL A 279 -18.96 12.12 15.29
CA VAL A 279 -18.58 10.72 15.01
C VAL A 279 -17.07 10.52 15.22
N ALA A 280 -16.24 11.40 14.69
CA ALA A 280 -14.79 11.34 14.85
C ALA A 280 -14.38 11.45 16.33
N LEU A 281 -14.99 12.36 17.09
CA LEU A 281 -14.76 12.50 18.53
C LEU A 281 -15.12 11.22 19.30
N LEU A 282 -16.32 10.68 19.05
CA LEU A 282 -16.77 9.47 19.73
C LEU A 282 -15.90 8.25 19.39
N ASN A 283 -15.47 8.12 18.14
CA ASN A 283 -14.54 7.08 17.74
C ASN A 283 -13.18 7.21 18.45
N LEU A 284 -12.65 8.43 18.54
CA LEU A 284 -11.40 8.71 19.25
C LEU A 284 -11.49 8.44 20.76
N LEU A 285 -12.61 8.82 21.39
CA LEU A 285 -12.87 8.53 22.81
C LEU A 285 -13.04 7.03 23.05
N SER A 286 -13.82 6.34 22.20
CA SER A 286 -13.99 4.88 22.25
C SER A 286 -12.66 4.16 22.15
N LEU A 287 -11.78 4.65 21.30
CA LEU A 287 -10.44 4.13 21.14
C LEU A 287 -9.62 4.31 22.42
N GLY A 288 -9.58 5.52 22.98
CA GLY A 288 -8.90 5.81 24.24
C GLY A 288 -9.37 4.91 25.39
N VAL A 289 -10.69 4.71 25.51
CA VAL A 289 -11.28 3.80 26.52
C VAL A 289 -10.89 2.34 26.27
N THR A 290 -10.93 1.88 25.01
CA THR A 290 -10.54 0.51 24.65
C THR A 290 -9.11 0.22 25.06
N PHE A 291 -8.20 1.16 24.80
CA PHE A 291 -6.80 0.99 25.19
C PHE A 291 -6.58 1.02 26.69
N ALA A 292 -7.23 1.94 27.41
CA ALA A 292 -7.16 1.98 28.86
C ALA A 292 -7.62 0.65 29.49
N PHE A 293 -8.65 0.02 28.91
CA PHE A 293 -9.13 -1.29 29.34
C PHE A 293 -8.20 -2.45 28.96
N SER A 294 -7.70 -2.46 27.71
CA SER A 294 -6.79 -3.50 27.21
C SER A 294 -5.43 -3.49 27.93
N ALA A 295 -4.90 -2.32 28.28
CA ALA A 295 -3.64 -2.18 29.02
C ALA A 295 -3.66 -2.90 30.38
N GLY A 296 -4.81 -2.90 31.07
CA GLY A 296 -4.97 -3.63 32.33
C GLY A 296 -5.23 -5.14 32.16
N SER A 297 -5.57 -5.58 30.96
CA SER A 297 -6.01 -6.96 30.69
C SER A 297 -4.91 -7.86 30.11
N VAL A 298 -3.85 -7.25 29.55
CA VAL A 298 -2.72 -7.97 28.94
C VAL A 298 -1.46 -7.71 29.77
N PRO A 299 -0.96 -8.72 30.53
CA PRO A 299 0.30 -8.60 31.24
C PRO A 299 1.44 -8.27 30.27
N GLY A 300 2.26 -7.27 30.60
CA GLY A 300 3.36 -6.81 29.74
C GLY A 300 3.01 -5.70 28.76
N MET A 301 1.80 -5.14 28.82
CA MET A 301 1.34 -4.12 27.89
C MET A 301 0.96 -2.84 28.64
N SER A 302 1.95 -2.04 29.02
CA SER A 302 1.70 -0.76 29.70
C SER A 302 1.39 0.35 28.69
N PHE A 303 0.19 0.32 28.11
CA PHE A 303 -0.27 1.43 27.29
C PHE A 303 -0.83 2.55 28.15
N SER A 304 -0.21 3.73 28.08
CA SER A 304 -0.84 4.96 28.53
C SER A 304 -1.04 5.84 27.31
N VAL A 305 -2.31 6.09 26.97
CA VAL A 305 -2.66 7.13 26.00
C VAL A 305 -2.95 8.38 26.82
N ASP A 306 -2.08 9.37 26.71
CA ASP A 306 -2.29 10.62 27.41
C ASP A 306 -3.39 11.45 26.73
N VAL A 307 -4.09 12.24 27.55
CA VAL A 307 -5.19 13.09 27.09
C VAL A 307 -4.70 14.13 26.08
N ALA A 308 -3.44 14.57 26.16
CA ALA A 308 -2.88 15.54 25.23
C ALA A 308 -2.68 14.94 23.83
N SER A 309 -2.24 13.68 23.71
CA SER A 309 -2.18 12.95 22.44
C SER A 309 -3.56 12.78 21.81
N LEU A 310 -4.59 12.45 22.59
CA LEU A 310 -5.97 12.40 22.09
C LEU A 310 -6.44 13.78 21.61
N ALA A 311 -6.20 14.83 22.39
CA ALA A 311 -6.55 16.19 22.00
C ALA A 311 -5.84 16.60 20.70
N ALA A 312 -4.53 16.34 20.59
CA ALA A 312 -3.74 16.62 19.40
C ALA A 312 -4.28 15.86 18.16
N CYS A 313 -4.60 14.58 18.30
CA CYS A 313 -5.26 13.81 17.24
C CYS A 313 -6.60 14.43 16.83
N PHE A 314 -7.43 14.86 17.78
CA PHE A 314 -8.70 15.53 17.47
C PHE A 314 -8.48 16.82 16.67
N PHE A 315 -7.50 17.65 17.05
CA PHE A 315 -7.15 18.85 16.29
C PHE A 315 -6.71 18.55 14.85
N VAL A 316 -5.95 17.49 14.63
CA VAL A 316 -5.56 17.04 13.28
C VAL A 316 -6.77 16.57 12.48
N LEU A 317 -7.74 15.92 13.12
CA LEU A 317 -8.95 15.42 12.47
C LEU A 317 -9.91 16.53 12.05
N VAL A 318 -9.97 17.68 12.74
CA VAL A 318 -10.91 18.79 12.41
C VAL A 318 -10.87 19.21 10.93
N PRO A 319 -9.74 19.68 10.37
CA PRO A 319 -9.69 20.09 8.97
C PRO A 319 -9.87 18.91 8.01
N LEU A 320 -9.48 17.70 8.42
CA LEU A 320 -9.62 16.50 7.62
C LEU A 320 -11.08 16.06 7.48
N VAL A 321 -11.84 16.09 8.58
CA VAL A 321 -13.29 15.85 8.60
C VAL A 321 -14.03 16.89 7.78
N ALA A 322 -13.62 18.17 7.85
CA ALA A 322 -14.17 19.22 6.99
C ALA A 322 -13.94 18.91 5.51
N MET A 323 -12.73 18.50 5.14
CA MET A 323 -12.41 18.13 3.76
C MET A 323 -13.26 16.93 3.29
N PHE A 324 -13.34 15.85 4.07
CA PHE A 324 -14.16 14.69 3.70
C PHE A 324 -15.64 15.02 3.62
N SER A 325 -16.17 15.81 4.55
CA SER A 325 -17.56 16.28 4.54
C SER A 325 -17.89 17.04 3.25
N ALA A 326 -17.01 17.95 2.83
CA ALA A 326 -17.19 18.72 1.61
C ALA A 326 -17.06 17.85 0.35
N LEU A 327 -16.06 16.96 0.27
CA LEU A 327 -15.87 16.07 -0.87
C LEU A 327 -17.02 15.06 -1.03
N SER A 328 -17.48 14.47 0.08
CA SER A 328 -18.61 13.56 0.07
C SER A 328 -19.91 14.27 -0.32
N LEU A 329 -20.12 15.50 0.18
CA LEU A 329 -21.31 16.28 -0.19
C LEU A 329 -21.27 16.70 -1.66
N ALA A 330 -20.10 17.12 -2.18
CA ALA A 330 -19.93 17.48 -3.59
C ALA A 330 -20.24 16.30 -4.52
N THR A 331 -19.64 15.14 -4.24
CA THR A 331 -19.82 13.91 -5.05
C THR A 331 -21.25 13.37 -4.97
N SER A 332 -21.88 13.41 -3.80
CA SER A 332 -23.29 13.03 -3.62
C SER A 332 -24.24 13.99 -4.33
N THR A 333 -24.03 15.31 -4.25
CA THR A 333 -24.88 16.31 -4.92
C THR A 333 -24.87 16.13 -6.45
N TYR A 334 -23.75 15.64 -7.00
CA TYR A 334 -23.61 15.35 -8.43
C TYR A 334 -24.44 14.15 -8.92
N ALA A 335 -24.78 13.22 -8.02
CA ALA A 335 -25.61 12.07 -8.35
C ALA A 335 -27.09 12.43 -8.53
N ALA A 336 -27.81 11.62 -9.30
CA ALA A 336 -29.25 11.77 -9.50
C ALA A 336 -30.09 10.86 -8.59
N SER A 337 -29.48 9.83 -7.99
CA SER A 337 -30.14 8.91 -7.05
C SER A 337 -29.21 8.48 -5.93
N TYR A 338 -29.76 7.96 -4.84
CA TYR A 338 -29.05 7.39 -3.70
C TYR A 338 -28.08 6.27 -4.13
N LYS A 339 -28.51 5.40 -5.05
CA LYS A 339 -27.66 4.32 -5.58
C LYS A 339 -26.47 4.85 -6.39
N GLU A 340 -26.70 5.87 -7.23
CA GLU A 340 -25.64 6.52 -8.00
C GLU A 340 -24.69 7.29 -7.08
N GLY A 341 -25.21 7.97 -6.05
CA GLY A 341 -24.40 8.65 -5.04
C GLY A 341 -23.50 7.69 -4.28
N GLN A 342 -24.03 6.52 -3.88
CA GLN A 342 -23.24 5.46 -3.27
C GLN A 342 -22.13 4.96 -4.21
N ALA A 343 -22.44 4.78 -5.50
CA ALA A 343 -21.47 4.37 -6.50
C ALA A 343 -20.36 5.43 -6.71
N TYR A 344 -20.69 6.72 -6.69
CA TYR A 344 -19.73 7.83 -6.83
C TYR A 344 -18.88 8.06 -5.58
N LEU A 345 -19.46 7.86 -4.40
CA LEU A 345 -18.71 7.95 -3.14
C LEU A 345 -17.73 6.79 -2.97
N THR A 346 -17.98 5.62 -3.56
CA THR A 346 -17.10 4.44 -3.38
C THR A 346 -15.65 4.69 -3.86
N PRO A 347 -15.38 5.22 -5.07
CA PRO A 347 -14.04 5.64 -5.46
C PRO A 347 -13.41 6.66 -4.52
N LEU A 348 -14.19 7.64 -4.02
CA LEU A 348 -13.71 8.61 -3.03
C LEU A 348 -13.29 7.90 -1.73
N MET A 349 -14.04 6.89 -1.28
CA MET A 349 -13.70 6.07 -0.12
C MET A 349 -12.39 5.31 -0.32
N ILE A 350 -12.21 4.68 -1.49
CA ILE A 350 -10.98 3.96 -1.83
C ILE A 350 -9.79 4.94 -1.84
N LEU A 351 -9.89 6.05 -2.58
CA LEU A 351 -8.83 7.05 -2.67
C LEU A 351 -8.52 7.70 -1.32
N GLY A 352 -9.51 7.93 -0.47
CA GLY A 352 -9.30 8.45 0.89
C GLY A 352 -8.69 7.43 1.86
N THR A 353 -8.84 6.12 1.58
CA THR A 353 -8.30 5.03 2.43
C THR A 353 -6.87 4.64 2.06
N LEU A 354 -6.43 4.84 0.82
CA LEU A 354 -5.07 4.51 0.39
C LEU A 354 -3.96 5.27 1.15
N PRO A 355 -4.03 6.60 1.37
CA PRO A 355 -2.97 7.31 2.09
C PRO A 355 -2.81 6.89 3.56
N PRO A 356 -3.89 6.65 4.34
CA PRO A 356 -3.82 6.01 5.65
C PRO A 356 -3.12 4.66 5.65
N LEU A 357 -3.42 3.80 4.68
CA LEU A 357 -2.74 2.50 4.52
C LEU A 357 -1.24 2.68 4.21
N ALA A 358 -0.90 3.63 3.34
CA ALA A 358 0.50 3.95 3.05
C ALA A 358 1.23 4.47 4.30
N ALA A 359 0.58 5.27 5.15
CA ALA A 359 1.16 5.74 6.41
C ALA A 359 1.43 4.60 7.42
N ALA A 360 0.64 3.52 7.35
CA ALA A 360 0.83 2.33 8.18
C ALA A 360 2.07 1.51 7.80
N LEU A 361 2.60 1.67 6.57
CA LEU A 361 3.80 0.98 6.12
C LEU A 361 5.03 1.37 6.97
N PRO A 362 5.96 0.42 7.18
CA PRO A 362 7.25 0.73 7.80
C PRO A 362 8.07 1.66 6.90
N GLY A 363 9.01 2.42 7.48
CA GLY A 363 9.92 3.30 6.73
C GLY A 363 9.34 4.68 6.34
N LEU A 364 8.03 4.82 6.16
CA LEU A 364 7.43 6.12 5.82
C LEU A 364 7.32 7.00 7.07
N GLN A 365 8.09 8.09 7.09
CA GLN A 365 8.12 9.09 8.16
C GLN A 365 7.59 10.43 7.66
N LEU A 366 7.09 11.25 8.59
CA LEU A 366 6.62 12.59 8.27
C LEU A 366 7.82 13.51 8.02
N ASN A 367 7.86 14.12 6.84
CA ASN A 367 8.84 15.13 6.46
C ASN A 367 8.12 16.40 5.98
N LEU A 368 8.88 17.44 5.62
CA LEU A 368 8.31 18.73 5.22
C LEU A 368 7.39 18.60 3.99
N PRO A 369 7.78 17.94 2.88
CA PRO A 369 6.87 17.73 1.75
C PRO A 369 5.62 16.92 2.07
N LEU A 370 5.76 15.79 2.79
CA LEU A 370 4.63 14.92 3.14
C LEU A 370 3.67 15.58 4.13
N SER A 371 4.11 16.59 4.88
CA SER A 371 3.24 17.40 5.74
C SER A 371 2.18 18.19 4.94
N LEU A 372 2.48 18.49 3.66
CA LEU A 372 1.55 19.18 2.77
C LEU A 372 0.61 18.22 2.03
N ALA A 373 0.90 16.91 2.05
CA ALA A 373 0.07 15.92 1.36
C ALA A 373 -1.26 15.71 2.12
N PRO A 374 -2.42 15.93 1.47
CA PRO A 374 -3.73 15.75 2.11
C PRO A 374 -3.92 14.29 2.51
N VAL A 375 -4.60 14.07 3.64
CA VAL A 375 -4.81 12.73 4.24
C VAL A 375 -3.50 12.05 4.69
N LEU A 376 -2.51 11.88 3.82
CA LEU A 376 -1.23 11.22 4.12
C LEU A 376 -0.48 11.93 5.25
N GLY A 377 -0.33 13.24 5.16
CA GLY A 377 0.35 14.04 6.19
C GLY A 377 -0.37 13.96 7.54
N ALA A 378 -1.71 13.94 7.55
CA ALA A 378 -2.51 13.76 8.76
C ALA A 378 -2.32 12.36 9.36
N SER A 379 -2.37 11.31 8.54
CA SER A 379 -2.13 9.93 8.98
C SER A 379 -0.73 9.74 9.58
N LEU A 380 0.30 10.30 8.91
CA LEU A 380 1.69 10.25 9.38
C LEU A 380 1.90 11.09 10.64
N LEU A 381 1.20 12.22 10.80
CA LEU A 381 1.26 13.03 12.00
C LEU A 381 0.62 12.31 13.19
N ILE A 382 -0.55 11.69 13.01
CA ILE A 382 -1.18 10.88 14.06
C ILE A 382 -0.28 9.71 14.47
N LYS A 383 0.34 9.04 13.49
CA LYS A 383 1.38 8.02 13.74
C LYS A 383 2.53 8.59 14.58
N GLY A 384 3.02 9.78 14.25
CA GLY A 384 4.07 10.48 15.00
C GLY A 384 3.67 10.90 16.41
N ILE A 385 2.40 11.27 16.63
CA ILE A 385 1.86 11.62 17.95
C ILE A 385 1.94 10.41 18.88
N PHE A 386 1.40 9.26 18.45
CA PHE A 386 1.46 8.02 19.23
C PHE A 386 2.88 7.45 19.38
N ALA A 387 3.76 7.71 18.41
CA ALA A 387 5.17 7.32 18.49
C ALA A 387 6.03 8.27 19.34
N GLY A 388 5.50 9.41 19.81
CA GLY A 388 6.26 10.41 20.55
C GLY A 388 7.29 11.18 19.70
N THR A 389 7.17 11.15 18.37
CA THR A 389 8.10 11.77 17.41
C THR A 389 7.49 12.98 16.68
N ALA A 390 6.28 13.39 17.04
CA ALA A 390 5.61 14.52 16.42
C ALA A 390 6.26 15.87 16.79
N HIS A 391 6.60 16.66 15.78
CA HIS A 391 7.07 18.03 15.94
C HIS A 391 5.99 19.05 15.58
N LEU A 392 5.96 20.19 16.30
CA LEU A 392 4.96 21.25 16.13
C LEU A 392 4.91 21.82 14.70
N ILE A 393 6.06 21.95 14.04
CA ILE A 393 6.14 22.47 12.67
C ILE A 393 5.33 21.60 11.69
N HIS A 394 5.42 20.28 11.81
CA HIS A 394 4.63 19.36 11.01
C HIS A 394 3.15 19.47 11.35
N GLY A 395 2.81 19.66 12.63
CA GLY A 395 1.44 19.94 13.09
C GLY A 395 0.80 21.14 12.40
N VAL A 396 1.51 22.28 12.38
CA VAL A 396 1.03 23.52 11.74
C VAL A 396 0.85 23.34 10.23
N LEU A 397 1.82 22.69 9.56
CA LEU A 397 1.78 22.48 8.12
C LEU A 397 0.66 21.53 7.71
N VAL A 398 0.48 20.42 8.42
CA VAL A 398 -0.60 19.45 8.17
C VAL A 398 -1.96 20.08 8.42
N PHE A 399 -2.12 20.85 9.50
CA PHE A 399 -3.38 21.54 9.77
C PHE A 399 -3.69 22.58 8.69
N GLY A 400 -2.70 23.42 8.36
CA GLY A 400 -2.84 24.47 7.35
C GLY A 400 -3.13 23.92 5.95
N SER A 401 -2.43 22.85 5.53
CA SER A 401 -2.65 22.22 4.24
C SER A 401 -4.05 21.61 4.12
N ASN A 402 -4.46 20.79 5.10
CA ASN A 402 -5.81 20.18 5.10
C ASN A 402 -6.92 21.24 5.20
N LEU A 403 -6.69 22.37 5.88
CA LEU A 403 -7.64 23.48 5.91
C LEU A 403 -7.78 24.12 4.51
N VAL A 404 -6.68 24.35 3.80
CA VAL A 404 -6.72 24.86 2.42
C VAL A 404 -7.49 23.89 1.51
N TYR A 405 -7.21 22.58 1.61
CA TYR A 405 -7.95 21.57 0.84
C TYR A 405 -9.44 21.54 1.18
N ALA A 406 -9.80 21.65 2.47
CA ALA A 406 -11.19 21.75 2.89
C ALA A 406 -11.89 22.99 2.31
N LEU A 407 -11.24 24.16 2.33
CA LEU A 407 -11.79 25.39 1.75
C LEU A 407 -12.02 25.28 0.24
N VAL A 408 -11.08 24.65 -0.48
CA VAL A 408 -11.23 24.36 -1.91
C VAL A 408 -12.42 23.43 -2.16
N ALA A 409 -12.56 22.36 -1.37
CA ALA A 409 -13.68 21.42 -1.48
C ALA A 409 -15.03 22.09 -1.16
N VAL A 410 -15.10 22.95 -0.13
CA VAL A 410 -16.32 23.73 0.19
C VAL A 410 -16.69 24.67 -0.94
N ARG A 411 -15.70 25.35 -1.55
CA ARG A 411 -15.93 26.19 -2.73
C ARG A 411 -16.45 25.38 -3.91
N TRP A 412 -15.97 24.15 -4.08
CA TRP A 412 -16.49 23.24 -5.10
C TRP A 412 -17.96 22.89 -4.83
N VAL A 413 -18.33 22.51 -3.61
CA VAL A 413 -19.74 22.28 -3.21
C VAL A 413 -20.60 23.50 -3.57
N ALA A 414 -20.21 24.70 -3.13
CA ALA A 414 -20.98 25.92 -3.42
C ALA A 414 -21.19 26.12 -4.94
N SER A 415 -20.15 25.89 -5.75
CA SER A 415 -20.23 26.02 -7.21
C SER A 415 -21.15 24.99 -7.88
N LEU A 416 -21.42 23.84 -7.25
CA LEU A 416 -22.34 22.83 -7.79
C LEU A 416 -23.81 23.24 -7.60
N TYR A 417 -24.12 23.95 -6.51
CA TYR A 417 -25.47 24.49 -6.27
C TYR A 417 -25.83 25.64 -7.21
N ASP A 418 -24.84 26.27 -7.84
CA ASP A 418 -25.08 27.28 -8.88
C ASP A 418 -25.37 26.64 -10.25
N ARG A 419 -25.09 25.34 -10.43
CA ARG A 419 -25.24 24.63 -11.70
C ARG A 419 -26.56 23.90 -11.79
N GLU A 420 -27.45 24.41 -12.64
CA GLU A 420 -28.76 23.82 -12.87
C GLU A 420 -28.69 22.41 -13.48
N GLU A 421 -27.73 22.16 -14.37
CA GLU A 421 -27.46 20.83 -14.92
C GLU A 421 -27.19 19.77 -13.85
N VAL A 422 -26.58 20.18 -12.74
CA VAL A 422 -26.27 19.29 -11.63
C VAL A 422 -27.53 19.10 -10.80
N LEU A 423 -28.21 20.18 -10.42
CA LEU A 423 -29.40 20.12 -9.57
C LEU A 423 -30.58 19.38 -10.23
N TRP A 424 -30.76 19.50 -11.54
CA TRP A 424 -31.93 19.00 -12.28
C TRP A 424 -31.68 17.73 -13.09
N ARG A 425 -30.65 16.95 -12.72
CA ARG A 425 -30.29 15.71 -13.42
C ARG A 425 -31.34 14.60 -13.13
N PRO A 426 -32.04 14.05 -14.14
CA PRO A 426 -33.08 13.05 -13.91
C PRO A 426 -32.48 11.71 -13.40
N ALA A 427 -33.15 11.09 -12.42
CA ALA A 427 -32.75 9.82 -11.79
C ALA A 427 -32.67 8.59 -12.73
N ALA A 428 -33.00 8.76 -14.02
CA ALA A 428 -33.04 7.72 -15.04
C ALA A 428 -31.69 7.44 -15.74
N ALA A 429 -30.56 7.90 -15.20
CA ALA A 429 -29.26 7.54 -15.73
C ALA A 429 -28.99 6.04 -15.49
N LYS A 430 -29.15 5.22 -16.53
CA LYS A 430 -28.84 3.78 -16.50
C LYS A 430 -27.39 3.58 -16.07
N ALA A 431 -27.14 2.60 -15.20
CA ALA A 431 -25.77 2.20 -14.83
C ALA A 431 -24.94 1.88 -16.08
N PRO A 432 -23.65 2.27 -16.11
CA PRO A 432 -22.81 2.11 -17.30
C PRO A 432 -22.66 0.64 -17.70
N ASP A 433 -22.79 0.35 -19.00
CA ASP A 433 -22.62 -1.00 -19.55
C ASP A 433 -21.13 -1.33 -19.70
N LEU A 434 -20.51 -1.77 -18.60
CA LEU A 434 -19.08 -2.12 -18.56
C LEU A 434 -18.78 -3.36 -19.42
N LEU A 435 -19.67 -4.36 -19.46
CA LEU A 435 -19.39 -5.62 -20.16
C LEU A 435 -19.87 -5.62 -21.63
N GLY A 436 -20.52 -4.54 -22.07
CA GLY A 436 -21.14 -4.47 -23.40
C GLY A 436 -22.34 -5.42 -23.55
N LEU A 437 -22.92 -5.89 -22.45
CA LEU A 437 -23.99 -6.89 -22.44
C LEU A 437 -25.31 -6.34 -22.94
N ARG A 438 -25.56 -5.04 -22.71
CA ARG A 438 -26.81 -4.39 -23.14
C ARG A 438 -26.78 -4.01 -24.60
N ARG A 439 -25.59 -4.06 -25.25
CA ARG A 439 -25.38 -3.61 -26.63
C ARG A 439 -25.85 -2.17 -26.89
N GLU A 440 -25.94 -1.37 -25.82
CA GLU A 440 -26.24 0.07 -25.87
C GLU A 440 -24.94 0.90 -26.09
N GLY A 441 -23.79 0.23 -26.25
CA GLY A 441 -22.45 0.79 -26.48
C GLY A 441 -21.96 0.74 -27.94
N PRO A 442 -20.82 1.37 -28.26
CA PRO A 442 -20.60 2.03 -29.53
C PRO A 442 -20.15 1.07 -30.63
N VAL A 443 -21.12 0.52 -31.37
CA VAL A 443 -20.88 -0.13 -32.67
C VAL A 443 -20.17 0.88 -33.60
N GLY A 444 -18.88 0.65 -33.89
CA GLY A 444 -18.08 1.52 -34.77
C GLY A 444 -17.55 2.82 -34.14
N GLY A 445 -17.64 2.97 -32.81
CA GLY A 445 -17.09 4.12 -32.06
C GLY A 445 -15.86 3.78 -31.20
N VAL A 446 -15.57 4.62 -30.22
CA VAL A 446 -14.49 4.44 -29.21
C VAL A 446 -15.09 4.01 -27.86
N PRO A 447 -14.35 3.36 -26.96
CA PRO A 447 -14.89 2.95 -25.65
C PRO A 447 -15.42 4.15 -24.84
N SER A 448 -16.37 3.92 -23.93
CA SER A 448 -16.81 4.95 -22.96
C SER A 448 -15.80 5.12 -21.83
N MET A 449 -15.86 6.22 -21.08
CA MET A 449 -14.98 6.45 -19.93
C MET A 449 -15.11 5.34 -18.86
N PRO A 450 -16.32 4.87 -18.49
CA PRO A 450 -16.46 3.74 -17.57
C PRO A 450 -15.80 2.45 -18.07
N GLN A 451 -15.91 2.14 -19.37
CA GLN A 451 -15.26 0.97 -19.98
C GLN A 451 -13.72 1.12 -19.97
N ALA A 452 -13.23 2.31 -20.30
CA ALA A 452 -11.81 2.65 -20.27
C ALA A 452 -11.20 2.49 -18.87
N LEU A 453 -11.87 3.03 -17.84
CA LEU A 453 -11.44 2.89 -16.44
C LEU A 453 -11.56 1.46 -15.93
N ALA A 454 -12.61 0.73 -16.32
CA ALA A 454 -12.77 -0.68 -15.96
C ALA A 454 -11.62 -1.54 -16.49
N LEU A 455 -11.22 -1.35 -17.76
CA LEU A 455 -10.06 -2.04 -18.31
C LEU A 455 -8.79 -1.72 -17.53
N ALA A 456 -8.55 -0.45 -17.19
CA ALA A 456 -7.37 -0.07 -16.43
C ALA A 456 -7.28 -0.80 -15.07
N VAL A 457 -8.42 -0.93 -14.36
CA VAL A 457 -8.51 -1.70 -13.11
C VAL A 457 -8.24 -3.18 -13.36
N VAL A 458 -8.82 -3.75 -14.42
CA VAL A 458 -8.60 -5.17 -14.79
C VAL A 458 -7.13 -5.43 -15.11
N VAL A 459 -6.48 -4.57 -15.90
CA VAL A 459 -5.05 -4.68 -16.24
C VAL A 459 -4.20 -4.63 -14.97
N LEU A 460 -4.48 -3.70 -14.06
CA LEU A 460 -3.79 -3.62 -12.77
C LEU A 460 -3.94 -4.92 -11.95
N CYS A 461 -5.15 -5.45 -11.84
CA CYS A 461 -5.40 -6.72 -11.15
C CYS A 461 -4.68 -7.90 -11.83
N LEU A 462 -4.73 -7.99 -13.16
CA LEU A 462 -4.06 -9.05 -13.91
C LEU A 462 -2.54 -8.99 -13.73
N GLN A 463 -1.96 -7.80 -13.77
CA GLN A 463 -0.53 -7.61 -13.54
C GLN A 463 -0.14 -8.03 -12.12
N PHE A 464 -0.92 -7.66 -11.11
CA PHE A 464 -0.66 -8.03 -9.72
C PHE A 464 -0.77 -9.55 -9.47
N PHE A 465 -1.85 -10.19 -9.95
CA PHE A 465 -2.11 -11.60 -9.63
C PHE A 465 -1.48 -12.60 -10.60
N ALA A 466 -1.47 -12.29 -11.90
CA ALA A 466 -0.95 -13.18 -12.94
C ALA A 466 0.45 -12.74 -13.42
N GLY A 467 0.66 -11.45 -13.65
CA GLY A 467 1.95 -10.92 -14.10
C GLY A 467 3.08 -11.17 -13.10
N ALA A 468 2.86 -10.86 -11.82
CA ALA A 468 3.84 -11.08 -10.77
C ALA A 468 4.22 -12.57 -10.63
N LYS A 469 3.23 -13.48 -10.65
CA LYS A 469 3.49 -14.92 -10.62
C LYS A 469 4.26 -15.41 -11.85
N ALA A 470 3.94 -14.89 -13.04
CA ALA A 470 4.64 -15.26 -14.26
C ALA A 470 6.11 -14.81 -14.23
N GLN A 471 6.39 -13.61 -13.74
CA GLN A 471 7.76 -13.07 -13.59
C GLN A 471 8.57 -13.83 -12.53
N GLN A 472 7.92 -14.29 -11.46
CA GLN A 472 8.58 -15.16 -10.47
C GLN A 472 8.95 -16.54 -11.04
N ALA A 473 8.17 -17.07 -11.99
CA ALA A 473 8.48 -18.35 -12.63
C ALA A 473 9.60 -18.22 -13.69
N SER A 474 9.59 -17.12 -14.45
CA SER A 474 10.66 -16.74 -15.38
C SER A 474 10.56 -15.25 -15.64
N LEU A 475 11.62 -14.49 -15.34
CA LEU A 475 11.60 -13.04 -15.47
C LEU A 475 11.29 -12.61 -16.91
N ILE A 476 12.06 -13.11 -17.87
CA ILE A 476 11.95 -12.72 -19.29
C ILE A 476 10.59 -13.14 -19.88
N ALA A 477 10.22 -14.42 -19.73
CA ALA A 477 8.96 -14.92 -20.28
C ALA A 477 7.75 -14.27 -19.58
N GLY A 478 7.86 -14.03 -18.27
CA GLY A 478 6.86 -13.34 -17.47
C GLY A 478 6.69 -11.88 -17.85
N LEU A 479 7.77 -11.15 -18.15
CA LEU A 479 7.71 -9.78 -18.66
C LEU A 479 7.02 -9.72 -20.03
N VAL A 480 7.41 -10.60 -20.96
CA VAL A 480 6.76 -10.69 -22.29
C VAL A 480 5.28 -11.03 -22.14
N PHE A 481 4.93 -12.02 -21.32
CA PHE A 481 3.55 -12.40 -21.05
C PHE A 481 2.74 -11.23 -20.46
N THR A 482 3.31 -10.51 -19.50
CA THR A 482 2.66 -9.35 -18.88
C THR A 482 2.36 -8.26 -19.92
N LEU A 483 3.36 -7.85 -20.70
CA LEU A 483 3.21 -6.78 -21.68
C LEU A 483 2.31 -7.18 -22.86
N VAL A 484 2.50 -8.37 -23.41
CA VAL A 484 1.79 -8.82 -24.61
C VAL A 484 0.37 -9.29 -24.27
N ALA A 485 0.22 -10.23 -23.34
CA ALA A 485 -1.08 -10.84 -23.08
C ALA A 485 -1.94 -9.99 -22.13
N LEU A 486 -1.36 -9.56 -21.00
CA LEU A 486 -2.14 -8.90 -19.94
C LEU A 486 -2.38 -7.42 -20.22
N VAL A 487 -1.45 -6.71 -20.85
CA VAL A 487 -1.59 -5.27 -21.16
C VAL A 487 -2.16 -5.05 -22.57
N ALA A 488 -1.43 -5.41 -23.62
CA ALA A 488 -1.89 -5.16 -25.00
C ALA A 488 -3.06 -6.09 -25.40
N GLY A 489 -2.96 -7.37 -25.09
CA GLY A 489 -3.93 -8.40 -25.45
C GLY A 489 -5.30 -8.14 -24.83
N SER A 490 -5.35 -7.79 -23.54
CA SER A 490 -6.60 -7.41 -22.87
C SER A 490 -7.22 -6.15 -23.48
N SER A 491 -6.41 -5.14 -23.83
CA SER A 491 -6.86 -3.88 -24.43
C SER A 491 -7.47 -4.08 -25.82
N VAL A 492 -6.77 -4.81 -26.69
CA VAL A 492 -7.24 -5.10 -28.06
C VAL A 492 -8.42 -6.07 -28.02
N GLY A 493 -8.35 -7.12 -27.20
CA GLY A 493 -9.40 -8.11 -27.04
C GLY A 493 -10.70 -7.50 -26.51
N TYR A 494 -10.61 -6.58 -25.54
CA TYR A 494 -11.77 -5.88 -25.01
C TYR A 494 -12.34 -4.86 -26.00
N ALA A 495 -11.49 -4.10 -26.71
CA ALA A 495 -11.95 -3.23 -27.81
C ALA A 495 -12.70 -4.02 -28.89
N TRP A 496 -12.20 -5.21 -29.23
CA TRP A 496 -12.83 -6.12 -30.18
C TRP A 496 -14.15 -6.67 -29.64
N TRP A 497 -14.19 -7.10 -28.37
CA TRP A 497 -15.40 -7.57 -27.70
C TRP A 497 -16.51 -6.51 -27.68
N LEU A 498 -16.14 -5.26 -27.39
CA LEU A 498 -17.05 -4.11 -27.41
C LEU A 498 -17.43 -3.65 -28.83
N ARG A 499 -16.84 -4.25 -29.87
CA ARG A 499 -17.04 -3.89 -31.29
C ARG A 499 -16.69 -2.43 -31.60
N CYS A 500 -15.66 -1.92 -30.93
CA CYS A 500 -15.12 -0.59 -31.20
C CYS A 500 -14.41 -0.55 -32.56
N ASP A 501 -14.35 0.64 -33.15
CA ASP A 501 -13.48 0.91 -34.29
C ASP A 501 -12.03 0.95 -33.81
N LEU A 502 -11.28 -0.12 -34.07
CA LEU A 502 -9.88 -0.27 -33.62
C LEU A 502 -8.99 0.87 -34.14
N ARG A 503 -9.25 1.38 -35.34
CA ARG A 503 -8.44 2.46 -35.93
C ARG A 503 -8.65 3.78 -35.20
N LYS A 504 -9.88 4.08 -34.77
CA LYS A 504 -10.18 5.27 -33.95
C LYS A 504 -9.74 5.07 -32.50
N THR A 505 -9.96 3.89 -31.95
CA THR A 505 -9.65 3.53 -30.55
C THR A 505 -8.16 3.60 -30.29
N PHE A 506 -7.32 3.06 -31.17
CA PHE A 506 -5.87 3.11 -31.00
C PHE A 506 -5.20 4.28 -31.75
N ALA A 507 -5.98 5.27 -32.19
CA ALA A 507 -5.50 6.42 -32.96
C ALA A 507 -4.52 6.02 -34.09
N TRP A 508 -4.84 4.95 -34.82
CA TRP A 508 -3.96 4.35 -35.83
C TRP A 508 -4.02 5.16 -37.14
N ARG A 509 -3.33 6.29 -37.14
CA ARG A 509 -3.27 7.27 -38.24
C ARG A 509 -1.83 7.70 -38.48
N ALA A 510 -1.47 7.95 -39.73
CA ALA A 510 -0.15 8.49 -40.05
C ALA A 510 0.02 9.87 -39.38
N PRO A 511 1.10 10.08 -38.59
CA PRO A 511 1.36 11.38 -37.98
C PRO A 511 1.89 12.38 -39.02
N PRO A 512 1.73 13.68 -38.79
CA PRO A 512 2.36 14.70 -39.62
C PRO A 512 3.90 14.64 -39.50
N ALA A 513 4.63 15.05 -40.55
CA ALA A 513 6.08 14.91 -40.60
C ALA A 513 6.83 15.57 -39.42
N TRP A 514 6.32 16.70 -38.91
CA TRP A 514 6.91 17.39 -37.75
C TRP A 514 6.83 16.59 -36.45
N ALA A 515 5.90 15.63 -36.34
CA ALA A 515 5.69 14.86 -35.12
C ALA A 515 6.85 13.89 -34.83
N TRP A 516 7.52 13.39 -35.87
CA TRP A 516 8.67 12.48 -35.72
C TRP A 516 9.87 13.14 -35.04
N PRO A 517 10.42 14.27 -35.54
CA PRO A 517 11.52 14.95 -34.86
C PRO A 517 11.09 15.51 -33.50
N ALA A 518 9.83 15.93 -33.33
CA ALA A 518 9.32 16.35 -32.03
C ALA A 518 9.32 15.19 -31.01
N ALA A 519 8.83 14.02 -31.39
CA ALA A 519 8.84 12.81 -30.55
C ALA A 519 10.25 12.38 -30.15
N LEU A 520 11.17 12.38 -31.12
CA LEU A 520 12.58 12.04 -30.89
C LEU A 520 13.23 12.99 -29.89
N LEU A 521 13.08 14.30 -30.10
CA LEU A 521 13.65 15.33 -29.21
C LEU A 521 13.03 15.29 -27.81
N LEU A 522 11.71 15.06 -27.71
CA LEU A 522 11.04 14.92 -26.43
C LEU A 522 11.46 13.63 -25.71
N GLY A 523 11.67 12.52 -26.42
CA GLY A 523 12.16 11.27 -25.85
C GLY A 523 13.58 11.39 -25.30
N LEU A 524 14.49 12.02 -26.06
CA LEU A 524 15.85 12.32 -25.63
C LEU A 524 15.84 13.28 -24.42
N GLY A 525 15.02 14.33 -24.49
CA GLY A 525 14.90 15.31 -23.41
C GLY A 525 14.26 14.76 -22.14
N ALA A 526 13.38 13.76 -22.25
CA ALA A 526 12.71 13.13 -21.12
C ALA A 526 13.68 12.43 -20.17
N LEU A 527 14.86 11.99 -20.63
CA LEU A 527 15.87 11.37 -19.75
C LEU A 527 16.31 12.32 -18.63
N ALA A 528 16.80 13.51 -18.98
CA ALA A 528 17.27 14.48 -17.99
C ALA A 528 16.15 14.95 -17.06
N ILE A 529 14.94 15.17 -17.62
CA ILE A 529 13.78 15.59 -16.83
C ILE A 529 13.37 14.49 -15.85
N ASN A 530 13.35 13.22 -16.28
CA ASN A 530 12.97 12.11 -15.41
C ASN A 530 14.01 11.86 -14.30
N LEU A 531 15.30 12.05 -14.57
CA LEU A 531 16.35 12.01 -13.55
C LEU A 531 16.20 13.16 -12.54
N ASP A 532 15.94 14.39 -13.00
CA ASP A 532 15.68 15.53 -12.11
C ASP A 532 14.42 15.29 -11.26
N LEU A 533 13.33 14.80 -11.85
CA LEU A 533 12.10 14.46 -11.13
C LEU A 533 12.31 13.32 -10.13
N GLY A 534 13.10 12.31 -10.49
CA GLY A 534 13.47 11.21 -9.61
C GLY A 534 14.24 11.70 -8.39
N TYR A 535 15.24 12.58 -8.60
CA TYR A 535 16.00 13.20 -7.53
C TYR A 535 15.11 14.05 -6.60
N VAL A 536 14.25 14.90 -7.17
CA VAL A 536 13.29 15.70 -6.37
C VAL A 536 12.37 14.80 -5.55
N GLN A 537 11.89 13.71 -6.13
CA GLN A 537 10.99 12.78 -5.46
C GLN A 537 11.66 12.00 -4.32
N GLN A 538 12.96 11.69 -4.40
CA GLN A 538 13.72 11.09 -3.28
C GLN A 538 13.74 11.99 -2.05
N GLY A 539 13.59 13.31 -2.21
CA GLY A 539 13.40 14.24 -1.09
C GLY A 539 12.02 14.16 -0.44
N TRP A 540 11.04 13.53 -1.10
CA TRP A 540 9.64 13.46 -0.65
C TRP A 540 9.29 12.07 -0.12
N LEU A 541 9.63 11.03 -0.89
CA LEU A 541 9.35 9.64 -0.59
C LEU A 541 10.64 8.92 -0.20
N PRO A 542 10.58 7.94 0.73
CA PRO A 542 11.74 7.15 1.09
C PRO A 542 12.31 6.47 -0.15
N GLY A 543 13.64 6.41 -0.23
CA GLY A 543 14.33 5.61 -1.23
C GLY A 543 14.06 4.12 -1.05
N ARG A 544 14.59 3.32 -1.98
CA ARG A 544 14.49 1.86 -1.91
C ARG A 544 15.18 1.33 -0.65
N THR A 545 14.60 0.33 -0.01
CA THR A 545 15.24 -0.36 1.11
C THR A 545 16.45 -1.18 0.62
N PRO A 546 17.40 -1.55 1.50
CA PRO A 546 18.52 -2.41 1.11
C PRO A 546 18.06 -3.71 0.44
N GLU A 547 16.97 -4.31 0.93
CA GLU A 547 16.38 -5.52 0.35
C GLU A 547 15.82 -5.27 -1.06
N GLU A 548 15.14 -4.13 -1.27
CA GLU A 548 14.63 -3.73 -2.58
C GLU A 548 15.76 -3.44 -3.58
N ILE A 549 16.89 -2.90 -3.11
CA ILE A 549 18.07 -2.66 -3.95
C ILE A 549 18.68 -4.00 -4.39
N VAL A 550 18.83 -4.97 -3.48
CA VAL A 550 19.33 -6.31 -3.81
C VAL A 550 18.40 -7.01 -4.79
N ALA A 551 17.09 -6.98 -4.56
CA ALA A 551 16.12 -7.56 -5.50
C ALA A 551 16.16 -6.91 -6.89
N LEU A 552 16.39 -5.59 -6.95
CA LEU A 552 16.56 -4.89 -8.23
C LEU A 552 17.87 -5.30 -8.92
N GLN A 553 18.96 -5.47 -8.17
CA GLN A 553 20.24 -5.94 -8.70
C GLN A 553 20.11 -7.33 -9.32
N GLU A 554 19.43 -8.27 -8.67
CA GLU A 554 19.18 -9.61 -9.21
C GLU A 554 18.43 -9.55 -10.56
N VAL A 555 17.40 -8.71 -10.65
CA VAL A 555 16.65 -8.48 -11.89
C VAL A 555 17.54 -7.86 -12.98
N THR A 556 18.37 -6.88 -12.63
CA THR A 556 19.30 -6.25 -13.56
C THR A 556 20.36 -7.23 -14.06
N ASP A 557 20.90 -8.07 -13.19
CA ASP A 557 21.91 -9.07 -13.52
C ASP A 557 21.35 -10.11 -14.50
N GLU A 558 20.16 -10.64 -14.25
CA GLU A 558 19.49 -11.59 -15.16
C GLU A 558 19.22 -10.96 -16.54
N LEU A 559 18.78 -9.70 -16.57
CA LEU A 559 18.57 -8.98 -17.82
C LEU A 559 19.89 -8.71 -18.55
N SER A 560 20.96 -8.34 -17.84
CA SER A 560 22.27 -8.03 -18.43
C SER A 560 22.90 -9.20 -19.19
N ALA A 561 22.47 -10.43 -18.90
CA ALA A 561 22.88 -11.64 -19.63
C ALA A 561 22.36 -11.68 -21.08
N LEU A 562 21.33 -10.90 -21.41
CA LEU A 562 20.78 -10.82 -22.75
C LEU A 562 21.65 -9.95 -23.68
N PRO A 563 21.75 -10.29 -24.97
CA PRO A 563 22.44 -9.43 -25.92
C PRO A 563 21.71 -8.09 -26.04
N TRP A 564 22.47 -7.01 -26.21
CA TRP A 564 21.94 -5.64 -26.23
C TRP A 564 20.72 -5.41 -27.16
N PRO A 565 20.65 -6.00 -28.38
CA PRO A 565 19.46 -5.90 -29.21
C PRO A 565 18.20 -6.54 -28.58
N ALA A 566 18.35 -7.64 -27.86
CA ALA A 566 17.25 -8.27 -27.14
C ALA A 566 16.78 -7.41 -25.96
N LEU A 567 17.71 -6.76 -25.26
CA LEU A 567 17.36 -5.79 -24.20
C LEU A 567 16.62 -4.58 -24.75
N LEU A 568 17.09 -4.02 -25.86
CA LEU A 568 16.42 -2.91 -26.54
C LEU A 568 14.99 -3.29 -26.97
N LEU A 569 14.79 -4.52 -27.44
CA LEU A 569 13.45 -5.02 -27.77
C LEU A 569 12.58 -5.20 -26.53
N LEU A 570 13.10 -5.83 -25.47
CA LEU A 570 12.35 -6.20 -24.28
C LEU A 570 12.01 -5.01 -23.38
N ILE A 571 12.95 -4.08 -23.18
CA ILE A 571 12.84 -2.98 -22.22
C ILE A 571 12.42 -1.65 -22.88
N ALA A 572 12.72 -1.46 -24.17
CA ALA A 572 12.35 -0.23 -24.88
C ALA A 572 11.20 -0.44 -25.88
N ALA A 573 11.35 -1.35 -26.85
CA ALA A 573 10.38 -1.45 -27.94
C ALA A 573 9.04 -2.06 -27.50
N LEU A 574 9.09 -3.15 -26.72
CA LEU A 574 7.89 -3.88 -26.32
C LEU A 574 6.98 -3.06 -25.39
N PRO A 575 7.47 -2.39 -24.32
CA PRO A 575 6.65 -1.49 -23.51
C PRO A 575 6.12 -0.31 -24.32
N ALA A 576 6.97 0.29 -25.16
CA ALA A 576 6.58 1.42 -26.00
C ALA A 576 5.40 1.10 -26.93
N VAL A 577 5.26 -0.14 -27.39
CA VAL A 577 4.08 -0.55 -28.18
C VAL A 577 2.91 -0.94 -27.27
N THR A 578 3.15 -1.84 -26.32
CA THR A 578 2.09 -2.50 -25.56
C THR A 578 1.41 -1.56 -24.56
N GLU A 579 2.19 -0.77 -23.83
CA GLU A 579 1.67 0.18 -22.85
C GLU A 579 0.99 1.36 -23.56
N GLU A 580 1.55 1.85 -24.66
CA GLU A 580 0.91 2.93 -25.42
C GLU A 580 -0.45 2.50 -26.02
N LEU A 581 -0.58 1.24 -26.47
CA LEU A 581 -1.88 0.69 -26.89
C LEU A 581 -2.91 0.74 -25.75
N CYS A 582 -2.53 0.30 -24.54
CA CYS A 582 -3.42 0.28 -23.38
C CYS A 582 -3.76 1.70 -22.90
N PHE A 583 -2.76 2.53 -22.61
CA PHE A 583 -2.97 3.78 -21.90
C PHE A 583 -3.33 4.94 -22.82
N ARG A 584 -2.69 5.06 -24.00
CA ARG A 584 -2.88 6.21 -24.91
C ARG A 584 -3.83 5.88 -26.05
N GLY A 585 -3.85 4.63 -26.47
CA GLY A 585 -4.87 4.06 -27.33
C GLY A 585 -6.19 3.94 -26.57
N PHE A 586 -6.37 2.88 -25.81
CA PHE A 586 -7.67 2.55 -25.22
C PHE A 586 -8.13 3.55 -24.14
N LEU A 587 -7.35 3.74 -23.08
CA LEU A 587 -7.77 4.52 -21.90
C LEU A 587 -7.95 6.00 -22.23
N LEU A 588 -6.93 6.66 -22.79
CA LEU A 588 -7.00 8.08 -23.14
C LEU A 588 -8.12 8.39 -24.12
N GLN A 589 -8.35 7.55 -25.13
CA GLN A 589 -9.39 7.80 -26.13
C GLN A 589 -10.79 7.63 -25.56
N GLY A 590 -10.99 6.68 -24.62
CA GLY A 590 -12.26 6.55 -23.93
C GLY A 590 -12.56 7.71 -22.96
N LEU A 591 -11.54 8.23 -22.28
CA LEU A 591 -11.68 9.43 -21.43
C LEU A 591 -12.06 10.67 -22.22
N ARG A 592 -11.53 10.83 -23.44
CA ARG A 592 -11.77 12.00 -24.30
C ARG A 592 -13.21 12.17 -24.75
N GLY A 593 -14.05 11.14 -24.65
CA GLY A 593 -15.48 11.24 -24.97
C GLY A 593 -16.28 12.03 -23.94
N GLU A 594 -15.80 12.09 -22.69
CA GLU A 594 -16.60 12.56 -21.54
C GLU A 594 -15.91 13.68 -20.74
N VAL A 595 -14.57 13.80 -20.80
CA VAL A 595 -13.82 14.86 -20.11
C VAL A 595 -12.95 15.68 -21.05
N SER A 596 -12.54 16.87 -20.59
CA SER A 596 -11.63 17.74 -21.36
C SER A 596 -10.32 17.01 -21.70
N GLY A 597 -9.75 17.27 -22.88
CA GLY A 597 -8.53 16.60 -23.32
C GLY A 597 -7.34 16.76 -22.36
N LYS A 598 -7.24 17.88 -21.64
CA LYS A 598 -6.22 18.08 -20.60
C LYS A 598 -6.43 17.15 -19.41
N LEU A 599 -7.67 17.03 -18.93
CA LEU A 599 -8.01 16.15 -17.82
C LEU A 599 -7.85 14.67 -18.21
N ALA A 600 -8.20 14.31 -19.45
CA ALA A 600 -7.98 12.96 -19.98
C ALA A 600 -6.49 12.56 -19.97
N ILE A 601 -5.59 13.48 -20.34
CA ILE A 601 -4.14 13.26 -20.26
C ILE A 601 -3.72 12.99 -18.81
N VAL A 602 -4.14 13.85 -17.89
CA VAL A 602 -3.76 13.73 -16.47
C VAL A 602 -4.24 12.41 -15.88
N ILE A 603 -5.51 12.04 -16.10
CA ILE A 603 -6.07 10.77 -15.60
C ILE A 603 -5.31 9.58 -16.19
N SER A 604 -5.12 9.55 -17.51
CA SER A 604 -4.39 8.46 -18.19
C SER A 604 -2.95 8.34 -17.68
N ALA A 605 -2.24 9.46 -17.49
CA ALA A 605 -0.88 9.48 -16.99
C ALA A 605 -0.78 9.07 -15.51
N LEU A 606 -1.75 9.44 -14.66
CA LEU A 606 -1.81 8.98 -13.27
C LEU A 606 -2.01 7.47 -13.19
N VAL A 607 -2.94 6.94 -13.99
CA VAL A 607 -3.19 5.49 -14.06
C VAL A 607 -1.94 4.75 -14.55
N PHE A 608 -1.28 5.28 -15.58
CA PHE A 608 -0.01 4.74 -16.08
C PHE A 608 1.06 4.68 -14.97
N ALA A 609 1.27 5.77 -14.24
CA ALA A 609 2.24 5.82 -13.16
C ALA A 609 1.88 4.85 -12.00
N ALA A 610 0.60 4.74 -11.66
CA ALA A 610 0.12 3.86 -10.59
C ALA A 610 0.33 2.36 -10.91
N VAL A 611 0.18 1.95 -12.17
CA VAL A 611 0.36 0.55 -12.60
C VAL A 611 1.81 0.06 -12.44
N HIS A 612 2.79 0.96 -12.34
CA HIS A 612 4.18 0.59 -12.10
C HIS A 612 4.45 0.11 -10.66
N LEU A 613 3.53 0.36 -9.72
CA LEU A 613 3.58 -0.11 -8.32
C LEU A 613 4.88 0.21 -7.56
N ASP A 614 5.65 1.18 -8.04
CA ASP A 614 6.91 1.63 -7.44
C ASP A 614 6.77 3.13 -7.09
N PRO A 615 6.67 3.48 -5.79
CA PRO A 615 6.60 4.88 -5.37
C PRO A 615 7.78 5.71 -5.85
N SER A 616 8.95 5.09 -6.05
CA SER A 616 10.16 5.76 -6.55
C SER A 616 10.11 6.09 -8.05
N ARG A 617 9.08 5.63 -8.78
CA ARG A 617 8.86 5.93 -10.21
C ARG A 617 7.65 6.81 -10.48
N LEU A 618 6.91 7.20 -9.44
CA LEU A 618 5.61 7.88 -9.57
C LEU A 618 5.69 9.18 -10.39
N PHE A 619 6.58 10.11 -10.03
CA PHE A 619 6.69 11.42 -10.68
C PHE A 619 7.28 11.31 -12.09
N PRO A 620 8.40 10.60 -12.32
CA PRO A 620 8.93 10.39 -13.67
C PRO A 620 7.89 9.78 -14.63
N GLN A 621 7.19 8.73 -14.21
CA GLN A 621 6.24 8.05 -15.10
C GLN A 621 4.97 8.85 -15.33
N PHE A 622 4.49 9.58 -14.32
CA PHE A 622 3.38 10.52 -14.51
C PHE A 622 3.74 11.60 -15.54
N PHE A 623 4.94 12.18 -15.46
CA PHE A 623 5.35 13.23 -16.38
C PHE A 623 5.58 12.69 -17.80
N ALA A 624 6.31 11.58 -17.95
CA ALA A 624 6.48 10.91 -19.24
C ALA A 624 5.11 10.58 -19.88
N GLY A 625 4.17 10.12 -19.06
CA GLY A 625 2.83 9.83 -19.52
C GLY A 625 2.03 11.05 -19.96
N CYS A 626 2.23 12.21 -19.31
CA CYS A 626 1.65 13.47 -19.75
C CYS A 626 2.20 13.92 -21.10
N LEU A 627 3.51 13.77 -21.33
CA LEU A 627 4.15 14.11 -22.61
C LEU A 627 3.59 13.23 -23.75
N ALA A 628 3.57 11.91 -23.55
CA ALA A 628 3.02 10.95 -24.52
C ALA A 628 1.54 11.26 -24.82
N GLY A 629 0.71 11.47 -23.78
CA GLY A 629 -0.70 11.80 -23.95
C GLY A 629 -0.93 13.13 -24.69
N ALA A 630 -0.14 14.17 -24.39
CA ALA A 630 -0.20 15.44 -25.09
C ALA A 630 0.13 15.28 -26.58
N LEU A 631 1.15 14.48 -26.91
CA LEU A 631 1.57 14.23 -28.27
C LEU A 631 0.49 13.49 -29.08
N VAL A 632 -0.17 12.50 -28.48
CA VAL A 632 -1.29 11.77 -29.10
C VAL A 632 -2.47 12.69 -29.38
N ILE A 633 -2.84 13.56 -28.43
CA ILE A 633 -3.93 14.52 -28.64
C ILE A 633 -3.60 15.51 -29.76
N ARG A 634 -2.35 15.98 -29.85
CA ARG A 634 -1.93 16.98 -30.84
C ARG A 634 -1.79 16.40 -32.24
N THR A 635 -1.24 15.19 -32.35
CA THR A 635 -0.96 14.55 -33.64
C THR A 635 -2.12 13.69 -34.13
N ARG A 636 -3.07 13.34 -33.24
CA ARG A 636 -4.15 12.37 -33.48
C ARG A 636 -3.61 11.01 -33.94
N SER A 637 -2.40 10.67 -33.49
CA SER A 637 -1.67 9.47 -33.86
C SER A 637 -0.99 8.87 -32.64
N LEU A 638 -0.96 7.55 -32.54
CA LEU A 638 -0.27 6.84 -31.48
C LEU A 638 1.25 6.69 -31.74
N TRP A 639 1.66 6.68 -33.01
CA TRP A 639 3.05 6.47 -33.42
C TRP A 639 4.07 7.42 -32.76
N PRO A 640 3.82 8.74 -32.65
CA PRO A 640 4.77 9.63 -32.02
C PRO A 640 4.98 9.34 -30.53
N ALA A 641 3.95 8.87 -29.81
CA ALA A 641 4.10 8.50 -28.41
C ALA A 641 4.89 7.18 -28.25
N MET A 642 4.64 6.20 -29.13
CA MET A 642 5.46 4.98 -29.19
C MET A 642 6.94 5.31 -29.45
N LEU A 643 7.23 6.24 -30.37
CA LEU A 643 8.61 6.66 -30.63
C LEU A 643 9.22 7.37 -29.41
N LEU A 644 8.50 8.31 -28.79
CA LEU A 644 8.97 9.01 -27.59
C LEU A 644 9.31 8.02 -26.48
N HIS A 645 8.42 7.06 -26.21
CA HIS A 645 8.61 6.04 -25.18
C HIS A 645 9.80 5.12 -25.52
N PHE A 646 9.88 4.63 -26.76
CA PHE A 646 11.02 3.81 -27.21
C PHE A 646 12.36 4.54 -27.03
N VAL A 647 12.43 5.80 -27.46
CA VAL A 647 13.65 6.62 -27.32
C VAL A 647 13.97 6.85 -25.85
N HIS A 648 12.97 7.14 -25.01
CA HIS A 648 13.16 7.34 -23.58
C HIS A 648 13.77 6.10 -22.91
N ASN A 649 13.14 4.93 -23.08
CA ASN A 649 13.64 3.70 -22.46
C ASN A 649 14.97 3.24 -23.08
N GLY A 650 15.13 3.40 -24.39
CA GLY A 650 16.38 3.05 -25.09
C GLY A 650 17.55 3.92 -24.65
N THR A 651 17.33 5.21 -24.39
CA THR A 651 18.37 6.11 -23.88
C THR A 651 18.71 5.85 -22.42
N LEU A 652 17.72 5.49 -21.60
CA LEU A 652 17.94 5.03 -20.22
C LEU A 652 18.76 3.74 -20.18
N LEU A 653 18.38 2.74 -20.99
CA LEU A 653 19.15 1.48 -21.13
C LEU A 653 20.57 1.75 -21.63
N GLY A 654 20.73 2.67 -22.59
CA GLY A 654 22.03 3.08 -23.10
C GLY A 654 22.92 3.70 -22.02
N LEU A 655 22.35 4.53 -21.14
CA LEU A 655 23.04 5.13 -20.00
C LEU A 655 23.49 4.07 -18.98
N GLU A 656 22.63 3.08 -18.69
CA GLU A 656 22.95 1.95 -17.81
C GLU A 656 24.02 1.01 -18.39
N SER A 657 24.18 0.99 -19.72
CA SER A 657 25.17 0.18 -20.42
C SER A 657 26.56 0.82 -20.51
N LEU A 658 26.73 2.07 -20.04
CA LEU A 658 28.01 2.77 -20.06
C LEU A 658 28.97 2.21 -19.01
N ASP A 659 30.28 2.38 -19.24
CA ASP A 659 31.27 2.06 -18.21
C ASP A 659 31.04 2.93 -16.95
N PRO A 660 31.36 2.42 -15.75
CA PRO A 660 31.04 3.10 -14.50
C PRO A 660 31.64 4.51 -14.37
N GLU A 661 32.78 4.78 -15.00
CA GLU A 661 33.43 6.09 -14.93
C GLU A 661 32.69 7.11 -15.81
N THR A 662 32.32 6.73 -17.03
CA THR A 662 31.47 7.56 -17.90
C THR A 662 30.08 7.77 -17.31
N ALA A 663 29.49 6.73 -16.71
CA ALA A 663 28.18 6.83 -16.06
C ALA A 663 28.22 7.83 -14.90
N LYS A 664 29.23 7.76 -14.02
CA LYS A 664 29.44 8.72 -12.91
C LYS A 664 29.67 10.15 -13.40
N ALA A 665 30.32 10.33 -14.55
CA ALA A 665 30.52 11.64 -15.15
C ALA A 665 29.20 12.27 -15.63
N LEU A 666 28.22 11.45 -16.03
CA LEU A 666 26.91 11.89 -16.52
C LEU A 666 25.86 12.01 -15.43
N VAL A 667 25.87 11.11 -14.44
CA VAL A 667 24.93 11.05 -13.31
C VAL A 667 25.71 10.80 -12.03
N ALA A 668 25.55 11.71 -11.06
CA ALA A 668 26.20 11.60 -9.76
C ALA A 668 25.63 10.42 -8.94
N ALA A 669 26.36 10.01 -7.90
CA ALA A 669 25.99 8.86 -7.06
C ALA A 669 24.65 9.03 -6.34
N ASP A 670 24.20 10.26 -6.11
CA ASP A 670 22.89 10.61 -5.56
C ASP A 670 21.77 10.63 -6.62
N GLY A 671 22.07 10.24 -7.86
CA GLY A 671 21.13 10.22 -8.98
C GLY A 671 20.96 11.57 -9.67
N LEU A 672 21.71 12.60 -9.28
CA LEU A 672 21.62 13.92 -9.88
C LEU A 672 22.28 13.95 -11.27
N PRO A 673 21.58 14.35 -12.35
CA PRO A 673 22.21 14.44 -13.66
C PRO A 673 23.20 15.61 -13.71
N SER A 674 24.32 15.39 -14.40
CA SER A 674 25.35 16.42 -14.66
C SER A 674 24.77 17.64 -15.38
N TRP A 675 25.44 18.78 -15.24
CA TRP A 675 24.99 20.03 -15.88
C TRP A 675 24.93 19.91 -17.41
N THR A 676 25.83 19.12 -18.01
CA THR A 676 25.86 18.85 -19.46
C THR A 676 24.64 18.05 -19.90
N LEU A 677 24.31 16.98 -19.16
CA LEU A 677 23.14 16.15 -19.42
C LEU A 677 21.83 16.93 -19.20
N ARG A 678 21.78 17.78 -18.18
CA ARG A 678 20.65 18.70 -17.94
C ARG A 678 20.47 19.67 -19.10
N LEU A 679 21.54 20.37 -19.48
CA LEU A 679 21.46 21.39 -20.53
C LEU A 679 21.04 20.78 -21.86
N SER A 680 21.62 19.63 -22.24
CA SER A 680 21.27 18.94 -23.48
C SER A 680 19.84 18.37 -23.43
N GLY A 681 19.46 17.70 -22.35
CA GLY A 681 18.13 17.11 -22.19
C GLY A 681 17.02 18.17 -22.15
N TRP A 682 17.15 19.20 -21.32
CA TRP A 682 16.19 20.31 -21.28
C TRP A 682 16.17 21.09 -22.61
N GLY A 683 17.31 21.24 -23.28
CA GLY A 683 17.39 21.82 -24.63
C GLY A 683 16.61 21.02 -25.66
N CYS A 684 16.78 19.70 -25.70
CA CYS A 684 16.00 18.80 -26.56
C CYS A 684 14.50 18.87 -26.24
N ALA A 685 14.13 18.84 -24.96
CA ALA A 685 12.73 18.95 -24.55
C ALA A 685 12.10 20.30 -24.97
N ALA A 686 12.83 21.41 -24.81
CA ALA A 686 12.38 22.74 -25.22
C ALA A 686 12.19 22.83 -26.73
N LEU A 687 13.13 22.31 -27.53
CA LEU A 687 13.03 22.28 -28.99
C LEU A 687 11.87 21.40 -29.46
N GLY A 688 11.72 20.20 -28.90
CA GLY A 688 10.60 19.30 -29.20
C GLY A 688 9.24 19.90 -28.83
N GLY A 689 9.18 20.58 -27.67
CA GLY A 689 8.01 21.34 -27.24
C GLY A 689 7.69 22.52 -28.16
N ALA A 690 8.70 23.26 -28.61
CA ALA A 690 8.55 24.36 -29.56
C ALA A 690 7.99 23.88 -30.91
N LEU A 691 8.51 22.76 -31.45
CA LEU A 691 7.95 22.13 -32.65
C LEU A 691 6.47 21.78 -32.46
N CYS A 692 6.11 21.21 -31.30
CA CYS A 692 4.73 20.91 -30.95
C CYS A 692 3.83 22.16 -30.82
N LEU A 693 4.38 23.33 -30.48
CA LEU A 693 3.60 24.57 -30.32
C LEU A 693 3.47 25.35 -31.64
N VAL A 694 4.54 25.39 -32.43
CA VAL A 694 4.61 26.14 -33.69
C VAL A 694 3.89 25.38 -34.80
N CYS A 695 4.20 24.09 -34.98
CA CYS A 695 3.69 23.30 -36.10
C CYS A 695 2.27 22.74 -35.86
N ALA A 696 1.77 22.76 -34.63
CA ALA A 696 0.42 22.30 -34.30
C ALA A 696 -0.68 23.37 -34.52
N ARG A 697 -0.36 24.57 -35.04
CA ARG A 697 -1.37 25.60 -35.34
C ARG A 697 -2.24 25.19 -36.54
N ARG A 698 -3.48 24.78 -36.22
CA ARG A 698 -4.73 24.58 -37.01
C ARG A 698 -4.60 24.20 -38.50
N PRO A 699 -5.07 23.01 -38.92
CA PRO A 699 -5.75 22.88 -40.21
C PRO A 699 -7.03 23.72 -40.19
N ARG A 700 -7.27 24.47 -41.27
CA ARG A 700 -8.48 25.27 -41.53
C ARG A 700 -9.74 24.46 -41.22
N SER A 701 -10.70 25.11 -40.57
CA SER A 701 -12.11 24.73 -40.63
C SER A 701 -12.52 24.63 -42.11
N ALA A 702 -12.76 23.42 -42.59
CA ALA A 702 -13.60 23.17 -43.75
C ALA A 702 -14.85 22.47 -43.22
N GLY A 703 -16.00 23.01 -43.61
CA GLY A 703 -17.33 22.73 -43.07
C GLY A 703 -17.88 21.35 -43.37
#